data_AF-A0A7I8EVG3-F1
#
_entry.id   AF-A0A7I8EVG3-F1
#
_cell.length_a   1.000
_cell.length_b   1.000
_cell.length_c   1.000
_cell.angle_alpha   90.00
_cell.angle_beta   90.00
_cell.angle_gamma   90.00
#
_symmetry.space_group_name_H-M   'P 1'
#
loop_
_entity.id
_entity.type
_entity.pdbx_description
1 polymer ?
#
loop_
_entity_poly.entity_id
_entity_poly.type
_entity_poly.pdbx_seq_one_letter_code
_entity_poly.pdbx_strand_id
1 'polypeptide(L)'
;MLHYTHRADQTACRHMSKQGKSSPVYDAVLRPTRLLAFLQPPLPEPSGKKARKGKGRRWKQALLVAYCAIDVFVIFSSSLLYLYYLQQLPKVDQYMHEAIPQDTRIYDRNNVLLYDQQSAGGRRISVQSTDIPSVMQDAMTAIEDRTFWTNSGINTGSILRAALHQNGGASTITQQVIKNLSHNSQPTLQRKFEEAVLAVGLTQKYTKAQILTMYFNDASFGAIDVGIEAAVETYFHLQADCTGDGQCRPGVARLEYDNKGVREPVLGLARASFLAGMPNSPGVIDPTLGVQAKQMALARQKLVLQAMISQHMSVDGQIITPAMAKQAETLMAQTDFDPYQHTKNAPHFVDWVMNQLALQLGDGDYATGVNLLAQGGFTIRTTLDFDLEQYVERAVNQHLNQPDYQYYPLQLRGNQVLSKTLNVQSGAVVVLDAKTGEILAMDGSADYFSTNPAVGGQYNMVASPTGRLVGTTMAPLRELASYEKNTSQRDVLQSLGITSSSTDNTVGTDSEKVPLLQMAGAYQVLANNGQRVAPVGILDINDQAGRNIYHYNVNQPPATQVVSSQITNIITSQLIREPDRRDTFGDDYRLSFADQDASCAKIVTCSDQVAAQSSATSTEEDGNTTIGYTPDVVVASWVGNINGAPMSSNVVGSTGALAIWHSVIERALGWCGSQPTSSPFFRSDMISCGSATHLDFSAHPARTFSASILADVVTIPPVLAAQAAYLIDGKTGNVLVNENGQQELPMASTSKIMTALVALQNANLDQVVTIQQDAVDEVNNNQGSSAQLVAGDSLTMRDLLYALLLPSGDDAAIAIADAVAGSPTNFVALMNQYAQKLHLTHTHYINPDGLTYRIVPNGQRIQPVQGSTGDQNRQGSVTLAYNYTSASDLVHLTQIALQNPLFAQIVQSSMYSVSPTLSNHPYTWVNSNTLLNSYPGVTGVKTGSTQEAGACLVFSAVHDRQELIGVVLHAGTMAQDQRFSDATKLLDWGFTYLLQAPSSVQPVP
;
A
#
# COMPACT_ATOMS: atom_id res chain seq x y z
N MET A 1 -9.79 -34.25 3.06
CA MET A 1 -10.17 -35.52 3.74
C MET A 1 -11.69 -35.54 3.92
N LEU A 2 -12.30 -36.72 4.18
CA LEU A 2 -13.65 -36.98 4.75
C LEU A 2 -14.83 -36.02 4.35
N HIS A 3 -15.79 -36.39 3.50
CA HIS A 3 -16.89 -37.38 3.64
C HIS A 3 -18.14 -36.96 4.47
N TYR A 4 -19.30 -36.95 3.77
CA TYR A 4 -20.65 -37.33 4.24
C TYR A 4 -21.30 -36.44 5.34
N THR A 5 -22.63 -36.24 5.46
CA THR A 5 -23.81 -36.77 4.72
C THR A 5 -24.97 -35.75 4.78
N HIS A 6 -25.87 -35.75 3.78
CA HIS A 6 -27.24 -35.24 3.98
C HIS A 6 -28.20 -36.38 4.35
N ARG A 7 -29.10 -36.15 5.32
CA ARG A 7 -30.35 -36.91 5.48
C ARG A 7 -31.53 -35.98 5.23
N ALA A 8 -32.62 -36.55 4.75
CA ALA A 8 -33.91 -35.88 4.61
C ALA A 8 -34.76 -36.04 5.88
N ASP A 9 -35.78 -35.20 6.01
CA ASP A 9 -37.00 -35.57 6.73
C ASP A 9 -38.24 -35.01 6.02
N GLN A 10 -39.42 -35.54 6.34
CA GLN A 10 -40.71 -35.17 5.73
C GLN A 10 -41.78 -34.86 6.79
N THR A 11 -42.89 -34.28 6.32
CA THR A 11 -44.20 -34.07 6.99
C THR A 11 -44.34 -32.81 7.85
N ALA A 12 -45.53 -32.21 8.00
CA ALA A 12 -46.72 -32.12 7.13
C ALA A 12 -47.73 -31.10 7.71
N CYS A 13 -48.74 -30.71 6.91
CA CYS A 13 -50.01 -30.08 7.35
C CYS A 13 -49.91 -28.60 7.85
N ARG A 14 -50.96 -27.74 7.77
CA ARG A 14 -52.29 -27.85 7.15
C ARG A 14 -52.95 -26.45 6.97
N HIS A 15 -53.72 -26.27 5.89
CA HIS A 15 -54.87 -25.33 5.76
C HIS A 15 -54.58 -23.79 5.83
N MET A 16 -55.40 -22.88 5.28
CA MET A 16 -56.66 -23.00 4.53
C MET A 16 -56.89 -21.80 3.56
N SER A 17 -57.54 -22.02 2.40
CA SER A 17 -58.63 -21.20 1.78
C SER A 17 -58.55 -19.65 1.80
N LYS A 18 -58.76 -18.83 0.75
CA LYS A 18 -59.46 -18.84 -0.58
C LYS A 18 -59.17 -17.43 -1.23
N GLN A 19 -59.50 -16.99 -2.45
CA GLN A 19 -59.99 -17.46 -3.78
C GLN A 19 -59.75 -16.28 -4.78
N GLY A 20 -59.85 -16.38 -6.11
CA GLY A 20 -60.08 -17.53 -7.01
C GLY A 20 -60.71 -17.11 -8.36
N LYS A 21 -60.69 -18.04 -9.35
CA LYS A 21 -61.19 -17.92 -10.75
C LYS A 21 -60.32 -17.03 -11.67
N SER A 22 -60.23 -17.27 -12.99
CA SER A 22 -60.99 -18.19 -13.89
C SER A 22 -60.12 -19.05 -14.83
N SER A 23 -60.75 -20.04 -15.46
CA SER A 23 -60.21 -21.10 -16.36
C SER A 23 -61.43 -21.77 -17.06
N PRO A 24 -61.37 -22.87 -17.86
CA PRO A 24 -60.24 -23.60 -18.48
C PRO A 24 -60.42 -23.61 -20.04
N VAL A 25 -60.07 -24.58 -20.91
CA VAL A 25 -59.51 -25.96 -20.86
C VAL A 25 -58.85 -26.33 -22.22
N TYR A 26 -58.16 -27.48 -22.30
CA TYR A 26 -57.91 -28.27 -23.52
C TYR A 26 -58.40 -29.71 -23.25
N ASP A 27 -58.95 -30.42 -24.24
CA ASP A 27 -59.55 -31.76 -24.05
C ASP A 27 -58.95 -32.84 -24.98
N ALA A 28 -59.20 -34.13 -24.73
CA ALA A 28 -58.14 -35.14 -24.82
C ALA A 28 -58.50 -36.54 -25.40
N VAL A 29 -57.41 -37.31 -25.64
CA VAL A 29 -57.30 -38.79 -25.63
C VAL A 29 -57.83 -39.62 -26.83
N LEU A 30 -57.01 -40.61 -27.20
CA LEU A 30 -57.27 -41.71 -28.14
C LEU A 30 -57.89 -42.94 -27.44
N ARG A 31 -58.81 -43.67 -28.11
CA ARG A 31 -58.92 -45.15 -28.05
C ARG A 31 -59.84 -45.73 -29.16
N PRO A 32 -59.48 -46.85 -29.82
CA PRO A 32 -60.27 -47.42 -30.93
C PRO A 32 -60.94 -48.78 -30.61
N THR A 33 -62.12 -49.08 -31.19
CA THR A 33 -62.54 -50.48 -31.49
C THR A 33 -63.72 -50.61 -32.47
N ARG A 34 -63.79 -51.76 -33.16
CA ARG A 34 -64.94 -52.43 -33.83
C ARG A 34 -65.46 -51.93 -35.21
N LEU A 35 -65.03 -52.67 -36.24
CA LEU A 35 -65.85 -53.55 -37.11
C LEU A 35 -67.34 -53.21 -37.37
N LEU A 36 -67.65 -52.98 -38.66
CA LEU A 36 -68.73 -53.52 -39.54
C LEU A 36 -68.65 -52.69 -40.86
N ALA A 37 -68.54 -53.16 -42.11
CA ALA A 37 -69.11 -54.28 -42.90
C ALA A 37 -70.29 -53.85 -43.81
N PHE A 38 -70.11 -53.98 -45.14
CA PHE A 38 -71.05 -53.68 -46.25
C PHE A 38 -71.45 -52.17 -46.40
N LEU A 39 -71.60 -51.57 -47.58
CA LEU A 39 -72.03 -52.04 -48.92
C LEU A 39 -71.20 -51.44 -50.10
N GLN A 40 -71.36 -52.00 -51.31
CA GLN A 40 -70.89 -51.43 -52.59
C GLN A 40 -72.06 -51.11 -53.53
N PRO A 41 -71.95 -50.08 -54.40
CA PRO A 41 -72.58 -50.04 -55.71
C PRO A 41 -71.61 -50.53 -56.84
N PRO A 42 -72.12 -50.96 -58.01
CA PRO A 42 -71.36 -51.80 -58.94
C PRO A 42 -70.65 -51.07 -60.11
N LEU A 43 -69.70 -51.76 -60.74
CA LEU A 43 -69.16 -51.49 -62.08
C LEU A 43 -69.11 -52.81 -62.90
N PRO A 44 -69.15 -52.76 -64.25
CA PRO A 44 -69.72 -53.85 -65.07
C PRO A 44 -68.78 -55.01 -65.43
N GLU A 45 -69.39 -56.09 -65.92
CA GLU A 45 -68.70 -57.32 -66.36
C GLU A 45 -67.77 -57.10 -67.57
N PRO A 46 -66.58 -57.73 -67.59
CA PRO A 46 -65.76 -57.86 -68.80
C PRO A 46 -66.11 -59.14 -69.57
N SER A 47 -66.68 -58.99 -70.78
CA SER A 47 -66.91 -60.12 -71.69
C SER A 47 -65.61 -60.86 -72.03
N GLY A 48 -65.58 -62.19 -71.89
CA GLY A 48 -64.33 -62.95 -71.86
C GLY A 48 -63.55 -63.02 -73.18
N LYS A 49 -62.24 -62.77 -73.12
CA LYS A 49 -61.26 -63.15 -74.16
C LYS A 49 -60.04 -63.86 -73.55
N LYS A 50 -59.76 -65.08 -74.03
CA LYS A 50 -58.62 -65.91 -73.60
C LYS A 50 -57.30 -65.33 -74.16
N ALA A 51 -56.33 -64.98 -73.33
CA ALA A 51 -54.99 -64.59 -73.79
C ALA A 51 -53.83 -64.95 -72.82
N ARG A 52 -52.88 -65.75 -73.34
CA ARG A 52 -51.46 -65.92 -72.98
C ARG A 52 -50.98 -65.62 -71.54
N LYS A 53 -50.44 -66.66 -70.88
CA LYS A 53 -49.49 -66.54 -69.75
C LYS A 53 -48.22 -65.78 -70.18
N GLY A 54 -48.08 -64.50 -69.80
CA GLY A 54 -46.91 -63.67 -70.10
C GLY A 54 -45.85 -63.64 -68.99
N LYS A 55 -44.56 -63.75 -69.33
CA LYS A 55 -43.43 -63.73 -68.36
C LYS A 55 -43.22 -62.39 -67.63
N GLY A 56 -43.93 -61.32 -68.01
CA GLY A 56 -43.74 -59.96 -67.48
C GLY A 56 -44.12 -59.71 -66.01
N ARG A 57 -44.93 -60.58 -65.38
CA ARG A 57 -45.35 -60.38 -63.97
C ARG A 57 -44.19 -60.48 -62.97
N ARG A 58 -43.23 -61.39 -63.21
CA ARG A 58 -42.07 -61.60 -62.31
C ARG A 58 -41.12 -60.39 -62.28
N TRP A 59 -40.92 -59.70 -63.40
CA TRP A 59 -40.06 -58.51 -63.46
C TRP A 59 -40.67 -57.31 -62.72
N LYS A 60 -41.99 -57.08 -62.82
CA LYS A 60 -42.68 -56.06 -62.02
C LYS A 60 -42.65 -56.38 -60.52
N GLN A 61 -42.74 -57.65 -60.13
CA GLN A 61 -42.57 -58.07 -58.74
C GLN A 61 -41.12 -57.94 -58.25
N ALA A 62 -40.13 -58.23 -59.08
CA ALA A 62 -38.72 -58.02 -58.75
C ALA A 62 -38.38 -56.54 -58.58
N LEU A 63 -38.91 -55.65 -59.44
CA LEU A 63 -38.78 -54.20 -59.28
C LEU A 63 -39.46 -53.69 -58.00
N LEU A 64 -40.65 -54.20 -57.65
CA LEU A 64 -41.31 -53.84 -56.40
C LEU A 64 -40.52 -54.32 -55.17
N VAL A 65 -39.99 -55.54 -55.19
CA VAL A 65 -39.14 -56.06 -54.10
C VAL A 65 -37.83 -55.29 -54.00
N ALA A 66 -37.21 -54.91 -55.12
CA ALA A 66 -36.03 -54.06 -55.13
C ALA A 66 -36.32 -52.66 -54.58
N TYR A 67 -37.46 -52.06 -54.93
CA TYR A 67 -37.92 -50.78 -54.39
C TYR A 67 -38.14 -50.86 -52.88
N CYS A 68 -38.92 -51.84 -52.40
CA CYS A 68 -39.12 -52.05 -50.96
C CYS A 68 -37.82 -52.39 -50.21
N ALA A 69 -36.85 -53.06 -50.85
CA ALA A 69 -35.54 -53.33 -50.25
C ALA A 69 -34.69 -52.05 -50.16
N ILE A 70 -34.78 -51.15 -51.15
CA ILE A 70 -34.20 -49.82 -51.11
C ILE A 70 -34.87 -48.98 -50.02
N ASP A 71 -36.21 -48.96 -49.94
CA ASP A 71 -36.94 -48.24 -48.90
C ASP A 71 -36.55 -48.72 -47.50
N VAL A 72 -36.52 -50.04 -47.27
CA VAL A 72 -36.08 -50.62 -45.98
C VAL A 72 -34.61 -50.28 -45.70
N PHE A 73 -33.73 -50.32 -46.69
CA PHE A 73 -32.33 -49.91 -46.54
C PHE A 73 -32.19 -48.41 -46.22
N VAL A 74 -32.98 -47.55 -46.86
CA VAL A 74 -33.02 -46.10 -46.61
C VAL A 74 -33.58 -45.81 -45.22
N ILE A 75 -34.66 -46.46 -44.80
CA ILE A 75 -35.23 -46.32 -43.44
C ILE A 75 -34.24 -46.83 -42.39
N PHE A 76 -33.60 -47.98 -42.61
CA PHE A 76 -32.64 -48.57 -41.67
C PHE A 76 -31.35 -47.73 -41.56
N SER A 77 -30.78 -47.28 -42.68
CA SER A 77 -29.61 -46.40 -42.69
C SER A 77 -29.93 -45.00 -42.14
N SER A 78 -31.13 -44.45 -42.41
CA SER A 78 -31.58 -43.19 -41.79
C SER A 78 -31.80 -43.34 -40.29
N SER A 79 -32.30 -44.49 -39.82
CA SER A 79 -32.45 -44.79 -38.40
C SER A 79 -31.09 -44.94 -37.71
N LEU A 80 -30.12 -45.61 -38.34
CA LEU A 80 -28.73 -45.69 -37.86
C LEU A 80 -28.06 -44.31 -37.83
N LEU A 81 -28.26 -43.48 -38.86
CA LEU A 81 -27.76 -42.11 -38.93
C LEU A 81 -28.37 -41.24 -37.83
N TYR A 82 -29.67 -41.39 -37.55
CA TYR A 82 -30.36 -40.68 -36.49
C TYR A 82 -29.91 -41.13 -35.09
N LEU A 83 -29.72 -42.43 -34.87
CA LEU A 83 -29.14 -42.96 -33.62
C LEU A 83 -27.71 -42.48 -33.40
N TYR A 84 -26.89 -42.41 -34.46
CA TYR A 84 -25.55 -41.83 -34.41
C TYR A 84 -25.59 -40.33 -34.10
N TYR A 85 -26.50 -39.58 -34.72
CA TYR A 85 -26.73 -38.16 -34.40
C TYR A 85 -27.09 -37.95 -32.92
N LEU A 86 -28.02 -38.74 -32.38
CA LEU A 86 -28.37 -38.73 -30.95
C LEU A 86 -27.18 -39.11 -30.05
N GLN A 87 -26.27 -39.99 -30.50
CA GLN A 87 -25.06 -40.35 -29.78
C GLN A 87 -23.99 -39.24 -29.78
N GLN A 88 -23.89 -38.45 -30.87
CA GLN A 88 -22.92 -37.35 -30.96
C GLN A 88 -23.44 -36.05 -30.31
N LEU A 89 -24.75 -35.85 -30.18
CA LEU A 89 -25.37 -34.63 -29.63
C LEU A 89 -24.76 -34.15 -28.28
N PRO A 90 -24.48 -35.01 -27.28
CA PRO A 90 -23.84 -34.60 -26.04
C PRO A 90 -22.45 -33.94 -26.21
N LYS A 91 -21.75 -34.16 -27.33
CA LYS A 91 -20.49 -33.46 -27.63
C LYS A 91 -20.71 -32.00 -28.02
N VAL A 92 -21.84 -31.66 -28.65
CA VAL A 92 -22.21 -30.25 -28.90
C VAL A 92 -22.30 -29.52 -27.57
N ASP A 93 -22.86 -30.18 -26.56
CA ASP A 93 -22.95 -29.63 -25.21
C ASP A 93 -21.57 -29.58 -24.54
N GLN A 94 -20.74 -30.61 -24.66
CA GLN A 94 -19.35 -30.59 -24.17
C GLN A 94 -18.54 -29.41 -24.73
N TYR A 95 -18.45 -29.29 -26.06
CA TYR A 95 -17.69 -28.22 -26.75
C TYR A 95 -18.22 -26.80 -26.48
N MET A 96 -19.42 -26.66 -25.92
CA MET A 96 -20.03 -25.39 -25.53
C MET A 96 -19.97 -25.10 -24.02
N HIS A 97 -19.47 -26.03 -23.21
CA HIS A 97 -19.10 -25.80 -21.80
C HIS A 97 -17.57 -25.77 -21.59
N GLU A 98 -16.80 -26.31 -22.52
CA GLU A 98 -15.35 -26.06 -22.61
C GLU A 98 -15.13 -24.58 -22.93
N ALA A 99 -14.61 -23.82 -21.95
CA ALA A 99 -14.40 -22.39 -22.10
C ALA A 99 -13.33 -22.11 -23.16
N ILE A 100 -13.64 -21.25 -24.12
CA ILE A 100 -12.71 -20.87 -25.17
C ILE A 100 -11.59 -20.01 -24.54
N PRO A 101 -10.29 -20.39 -24.64
CA PRO A 101 -9.20 -19.66 -24.02
C PRO A 101 -9.12 -18.22 -24.54
N GLN A 102 -9.14 -17.24 -23.64
CA GLN A 102 -9.14 -15.81 -23.96
C GLN A 102 -8.02 -15.09 -23.22
N ASP A 103 -7.52 -14.03 -23.84
CA ASP A 103 -6.47 -13.16 -23.31
C ASP A 103 -7.02 -12.38 -22.11
N THR A 104 -6.25 -12.33 -21.03
CA THR A 104 -6.60 -11.55 -19.83
C THR A 104 -6.01 -10.15 -19.92
N ARG A 105 -6.83 -9.14 -19.63
CA ARG A 105 -6.51 -7.73 -19.83
C ARG A 105 -6.52 -6.96 -18.52
N ILE A 106 -5.47 -6.18 -18.31
CA ILE A 106 -5.31 -5.32 -17.14
C ILE A 106 -5.36 -3.86 -17.59
N TYR A 107 -6.22 -3.07 -16.96
CA TYR A 107 -6.44 -1.66 -17.24
C TYR A 107 -6.14 -0.80 -16.00
N ASP A 108 -5.69 0.43 -16.18
CA ASP A 108 -5.56 1.45 -15.12
C ASP A 108 -6.96 1.96 -14.68
N ARG A 109 -7.02 2.84 -13.66
CA ARG A 109 -8.29 3.40 -13.14
C ARG A 109 -9.07 4.18 -14.21
N ASN A 110 -8.38 4.69 -15.23
CA ASN A 110 -8.85 5.52 -16.34
C ASN A 110 -9.13 4.72 -17.62
N ASN A 111 -9.11 3.38 -17.54
CA ASN A 111 -9.29 2.44 -18.65
C ASN A 111 -8.18 2.46 -19.73
N VAL A 112 -6.96 2.91 -19.40
CA VAL A 112 -5.77 2.71 -20.22
C VAL A 112 -5.31 1.25 -20.11
N LEU A 113 -5.08 0.58 -21.25
CA LEU A 113 -4.55 -0.80 -21.25
C LEU A 113 -3.13 -0.82 -20.68
N LEU A 114 -2.94 -1.55 -19.58
CA LEU A 114 -1.63 -1.78 -18.97
C LEU A 114 -0.96 -3.05 -19.52
N TYR A 115 -1.71 -4.14 -19.66
CA TYR A 115 -1.18 -5.43 -20.09
C TYR A 115 -2.22 -6.30 -20.81
N ASP A 116 -1.78 -7.00 -21.86
CA ASP A 116 -2.55 -7.96 -22.66
C ASP A 116 -1.89 -9.35 -22.55
N GLN A 117 -2.35 -10.16 -21.58
CA GLN A 117 -1.82 -11.49 -21.32
C GLN A 117 -2.34 -12.47 -22.38
N GLN A 118 -1.60 -12.58 -23.47
CA GLN A 118 -1.90 -13.48 -24.59
C GLN A 118 -2.04 -14.95 -24.15
N SER A 119 -3.03 -15.65 -24.72
CA SER A 119 -3.18 -17.10 -24.60
C SER A 119 -2.20 -17.89 -25.48
N ALA A 120 -1.82 -19.09 -25.02
CA ALA A 120 -0.92 -19.99 -25.75
C ALA A 120 -1.44 -20.46 -27.13
N GLY A 121 -2.72 -20.21 -27.45
CA GLY A 121 -3.32 -20.50 -28.75
C GLY A 121 -3.25 -19.37 -29.78
N GLY A 122 -2.78 -18.18 -29.38
CA GLY A 122 -2.94 -16.93 -30.12
C GLY A 122 -3.74 -15.91 -29.32
N ARG A 123 -3.79 -14.66 -29.79
CA ARG A 123 -4.56 -13.58 -29.16
C ARG A 123 -6.05 -13.78 -29.39
N ARG A 124 -6.85 -13.89 -28.33
CA ARG A 124 -8.32 -13.98 -28.44
C ARG A 124 -9.02 -13.08 -27.44
N ILE A 125 -9.87 -12.19 -27.97
CA ILE A 125 -10.79 -11.33 -27.22
C ILE A 125 -12.19 -11.66 -27.74
N SER A 126 -13.18 -11.89 -26.86
CA SER A 126 -14.54 -12.20 -27.28
C SER A 126 -15.39 -10.95 -27.51
N VAL A 127 -16.32 -11.05 -28.46
CA VAL A 127 -17.37 -10.05 -28.71
C VAL A 127 -18.75 -10.71 -28.73
N GLN A 128 -19.79 -9.91 -28.51
CA GLN A 128 -21.18 -10.36 -28.54
C GLN A 128 -21.81 -10.15 -29.93
N SER A 129 -22.91 -10.86 -30.20
CA SER A 129 -23.61 -10.78 -31.49
C SER A 129 -24.18 -9.38 -31.83
N THR A 130 -24.28 -8.50 -30.83
CA THR A 130 -24.68 -7.08 -30.94
C THR A 130 -23.57 -6.19 -31.47
N ASP A 131 -22.31 -6.59 -31.30
CA ASP A 131 -21.16 -5.71 -31.45
C ASP A 131 -20.61 -5.76 -32.87
N ILE A 132 -20.96 -6.81 -33.62
CA ILE A 132 -20.45 -7.11 -34.96
C ILE A 132 -21.36 -6.43 -36.01
N PRO A 133 -20.89 -5.39 -36.72
CA PRO A 133 -21.73 -4.66 -37.68
C PRO A 133 -22.24 -5.54 -38.82
N SER A 134 -23.43 -5.25 -39.35
CA SER A 134 -24.05 -6.04 -40.42
C SER A 134 -23.15 -6.21 -41.64
N VAL A 135 -22.43 -5.15 -42.05
CA VAL A 135 -21.46 -5.20 -43.16
C VAL A 135 -20.33 -6.24 -42.94
N MET A 136 -19.96 -6.53 -41.69
CA MET A 136 -18.99 -7.58 -41.34
C MET A 136 -19.62 -8.99 -41.44
N GLN A 137 -20.86 -9.13 -40.98
CA GLN A 137 -21.63 -10.38 -41.08
C GLN A 137 -21.92 -10.73 -42.55
N ASP A 138 -22.29 -9.74 -43.37
CA ASP A 138 -22.53 -9.86 -44.81
C ASP A 138 -21.24 -10.16 -45.56
N ALA A 139 -20.14 -9.46 -45.30
CA ALA A 139 -18.85 -9.73 -45.94
C ALA A 139 -18.37 -11.17 -45.68
N MET A 140 -18.47 -11.64 -44.43
CA MET A 140 -18.06 -13.00 -44.06
C MET A 140 -18.95 -14.06 -44.72
N THR A 141 -20.28 -13.93 -44.63
CA THR A 141 -21.22 -14.88 -45.23
C THR A 141 -21.19 -14.85 -46.76
N ALA A 142 -20.87 -13.72 -47.39
CA ALA A 142 -20.75 -13.62 -48.85
C ALA A 142 -19.67 -14.55 -49.44
N ILE A 143 -18.57 -14.75 -48.72
CA ILE A 143 -17.40 -15.50 -49.19
C ILE A 143 -17.29 -16.91 -48.61
N GLU A 144 -17.52 -17.10 -47.29
CA GLU A 144 -17.36 -18.42 -46.64
C GLU A 144 -18.62 -19.30 -46.69
N ASP A 145 -19.83 -18.73 -46.50
CA ASP A 145 -21.08 -19.50 -46.62
C ASP A 145 -22.28 -18.64 -47.07
N ARG A 146 -22.44 -18.57 -48.39
CA ARG A 146 -23.55 -17.88 -49.09
C ARG A 146 -24.96 -18.37 -48.71
N THR A 147 -25.03 -19.50 -48.00
CA THR A 147 -26.28 -20.11 -47.55
C THR A 147 -26.45 -20.06 -46.04
N PHE A 148 -25.56 -19.37 -45.32
CA PHE A 148 -25.47 -19.43 -43.86
C PHE A 148 -26.82 -19.19 -43.18
N TRP A 149 -27.52 -18.14 -43.58
CA TRP A 149 -28.82 -17.75 -43.00
C TRP A 149 -29.98 -18.72 -43.30
N THR A 150 -29.84 -19.60 -44.30
CA THR A 150 -30.92 -20.49 -44.78
C THR A 150 -30.62 -21.99 -44.65
N ASN A 151 -29.36 -22.38 -44.44
CA ASN A 151 -28.97 -23.79 -44.34
C ASN A 151 -29.13 -24.37 -42.92
N SER A 152 -29.34 -25.68 -42.84
CA SER A 152 -29.42 -26.42 -41.57
C SER A 152 -28.04 -26.81 -41.02
N GLY A 153 -27.06 -25.92 -41.12
CA GLY A 153 -25.67 -26.16 -40.70
C GLY A 153 -24.81 -26.88 -41.74
N ILE A 154 -25.40 -27.46 -42.79
CA ILE A 154 -24.71 -28.08 -43.93
C ILE A 154 -25.30 -27.59 -45.27
N ASN A 155 -24.46 -27.46 -46.30
CA ASN A 155 -24.89 -27.11 -47.64
C ASN A 155 -24.67 -28.29 -48.60
N THR A 156 -25.76 -28.98 -48.96
CA THR A 156 -25.72 -30.14 -49.87
C THR A 156 -25.28 -29.77 -51.29
N GLY A 157 -25.51 -28.53 -51.72
CA GLY A 157 -25.11 -28.00 -53.02
C GLY A 157 -23.62 -27.65 -53.12
N SER A 158 -22.97 -27.23 -52.03
CA SER A 158 -21.50 -27.07 -52.00
C SER A 158 -20.80 -28.43 -51.94
N ILE A 159 -21.32 -29.36 -51.13
CA ILE A 159 -20.83 -30.75 -51.05
C ILE A 159 -20.88 -31.43 -52.42
N LEU A 160 -22.02 -31.38 -53.12
CA LEU A 160 -22.15 -31.94 -54.47
C LEU A 160 -21.22 -31.27 -55.49
N ARG A 161 -21.04 -29.95 -55.40
CA ARG A 161 -20.14 -29.19 -56.28
C ARG A 161 -18.67 -29.56 -56.07
N ALA A 162 -18.24 -29.72 -54.82
CA ALA A 162 -16.87 -30.13 -54.48
C ALA A 162 -16.59 -31.61 -54.83
N ALA A 163 -17.60 -32.47 -54.80
CA ALA A 163 -17.50 -33.84 -55.30
C ALA A 163 -17.33 -33.91 -56.84
N LEU A 164 -17.81 -32.90 -57.58
CA LEU A 164 -17.70 -32.79 -59.04
C LEU A 164 -16.48 -31.97 -59.51
N HIS A 165 -15.96 -31.07 -58.68
CA HIS A 165 -14.80 -30.22 -58.99
C HIS A 165 -13.85 -30.10 -57.78
N GLN A 166 -12.60 -30.56 -57.93
CA GLN A 166 -11.62 -30.68 -56.85
C GLN A 166 -11.19 -29.36 -56.18
N ASN A 167 -11.50 -28.20 -56.78
CA ASN A 167 -10.99 -26.88 -56.36
C ASN A 167 -12.01 -26.06 -55.53
N GLY A 168 -12.99 -26.71 -54.89
CA GLY A 168 -14.07 -26.05 -54.14
C GLY A 168 -14.07 -26.35 -52.64
N GLY A 169 -14.05 -25.30 -51.81
CA GLY A 169 -14.39 -25.42 -50.38
C GLY A 169 -15.86 -25.82 -50.21
N ALA A 170 -16.12 -26.85 -49.41
CA ALA A 170 -17.46 -27.43 -49.23
C ALA A 170 -18.13 -27.08 -47.89
N SER A 171 -17.34 -26.83 -46.85
CA SER A 171 -17.81 -26.68 -45.46
C SER A 171 -18.48 -25.34 -45.20
N THR A 172 -19.61 -25.36 -44.49
CA THR A 172 -20.28 -24.15 -43.97
C THR A 172 -19.49 -23.50 -42.83
N ILE A 173 -19.81 -22.25 -42.50
CA ILE A 173 -19.32 -21.59 -41.27
C ILE A 173 -19.63 -22.44 -40.03
N THR A 174 -20.83 -23.03 -39.94
CA THR A 174 -21.23 -23.92 -38.84
C THR A 174 -20.33 -25.15 -38.70
N GLN A 175 -19.91 -25.76 -39.83
CA GLN A 175 -18.94 -26.86 -39.81
C GLN A 175 -17.53 -26.37 -39.42
N GLN A 176 -17.14 -25.15 -39.80
CA GLN A 176 -15.86 -24.57 -39.39
C GLN A 176 -15.78 -24.32 -37.87
N VAL A 177 -16.89 -23.89 -37.23
CA VAL A 177 -16.97 -23.76 -35.76
C VAL A 177 -16.73 -25.11 -35.07
N ILE A 178 -17.46 -26.16 -35.44
CA ILE A 178 -17.27 -27.51 -34.85
C ILE A 178 -15.84 -28.03 -35.08
N LYS A 179 -15.29 -27.82 -36.29
CA LYS A 179 -13.91 -28.18 -36.64
C LYS A 179 -12.90 -27.54 -35.67
N ASN A 180 -13.04 -26.23 -35.41
CA ASN A 180 -12.14 -25.52 -34.52
C ASN A 180 -12.30 -25.98 -33.06
N LEU A 181 -13.53 -25.95 -32.51
CA LEU A 181 -13.81 -26.31 -31.11
C LEU A 181 -13.42 -27.75 -30.76
N SER A 182 -13.55 -28.68 -31.72
CA SER A 182 -13.09 -30.07 -31.53
C SER A 182 -11.57 -30.25 -31.58
N HIS A 183 -10.82 -29.18 -31.89
CA HIS A 183 -9.37 -29.14 -32.16
C HIS A 183 -8.85 -30.21 -33.15
N ASN A 184 -9.74 -30.81 -33.95
CA ASN A 184 -9.43 -31.95 -34.80
C ASN A 184 -9.03 -31.49 -36.21
N SER A 185 -7.73 -31.42 -36.47
CA SER A 185 -7.18 -31.03 -37.77
C SER A 185 -7.07 -32.17 -38.80
N GLN A 186 -7.27 -33.43 -38.40
CA GLN A 186 -6.95 -34.62 -39.19
C GLN A 186 -7.67 -34.66 -40.56
N PRO A 187 -7.01 -34.89 -41.71
CA PRO A 187 -7.64 -34.80 -43.03
C PRO A 187 -8.54 -36.01 -43.40
N THR A 188 -9.27 -36.58 -42.44
CA THR A 188 -10.12 -37.77 -42.64
C THR A 188 -11.55 -37.42 -43.08
N LEU A 189 -12.16 -38.32 -43.85
CA LEU A 189 -13.59 -38.22 -44.21
C LEU A 189 -14.50 -38.45 -42.99
N GLN A 190 -14.07 -39.25 -42.02
CA GLN A 190 -14.81 -39.47 -40.77
C GLN A 190 -14.99 -38.16 -40.01
N ARG A 191 -13.93 -37.37 -39.80
CA ARG A 191 -14.05 -36.06 -39.16
C ARG A 191 -15.05 -35.16 -39.91
N LYS A 192 -14.94 -35.05 -41.24
CA LYS A 192 -15.85 -34.20 -42.03
C LYS A 192 -17.32 -34.64 -41.95
N PHE A 193 -17.57 -35.92 -41.70
CA PHE A 193 -18.90 -36.44 -41.41
C PHE A 193 -19.35 -36.11 -39.98
N GLU A 194 -18.47 -36.25 -38.98
CA GLU A 194 -18.73 -35.83 -37.60
C GLU A 194 -19.02 -34.32 -37.49
N GLU A 195 -18.22 -33.48 -38.15
CA GLU A 195 -18.45 -32.03 -38.32
C GLU A 195 -19.83 -31.73 -38.92
N ALA A 196 -20.23 -32.45 -39.98
CA ALA A 196 -21.51 -32.27 -40.64
C ALA A 196 -22.70 -32.62 -39.73
N VAL A 197 -22.60 -33.73 -39.00
CA VAL A 197 -23.63 -34.22 -38.07
C VAL A 197 -23.76 -33.28 -36.86
N LEU A 198 -22.65 -32.84 -36.29
CA LEU A 198 -22.61 -31.90 -35.16
C LEU A 198 -23.05 -30.48 -35.55
N ALA A 199 -22.72 -30.01 -36.76
CA ALA A 199 -23.15 -28.70 -37.26
C ALA A 199 -24.68 -28.59 -37.39
N VAL A 200 -25.36 -29.67 -37.83
CA VAL A 200 -26.82 -29.75 -37.82
C VAL A 200 -27.35 -29.58 -36.39
N GLY A 201 -26.76 -30.29 -35.42
CA GLY A 201 -27.12 -30.18 -34.00
C GLY A 201 -26.92 -28.77 -33.43
N LEU A 202 -25.81 -28.11 -33.77
CA LEU A 202 -25.53 -26.73 -33.33
C LEU A 202 -26.63 -25.77 -33.80
N THR A 203 -27.11 -25.89 -35.05
CA THR A 203 -28.25 -25.07 -35.57
C THR A 203 -29.62 -25.38 -34.96
N GLN A 204 -29.77 -26.47 -34.21
CA GLN A 204 -31.00 -26.77 -33.46
C GLN A 204 -30.96 -26.19 -32.03
N LYS A 205 -29.77 -25.91 -31.49
CA LYS A 205 -29.59 -25.37 -30.13
C LYS A 205 -29.29 -23.87 -30.09
N TYR A 206 -28.63 -23.31 -31.11
CA TYR A 206 -28.20 -21.91 -31.14
C TYR A 206 -28.72 -21.18 -32.39
N THR A 207 -28.97 -19.88 -32.25
CA THR A 207 -29.36 -19.02 -33.37
C THR A 207 -28.19 -18.82 -34.35
N LYS A 208 -28.51 -18.46 -35.60
CA LYS A 208 -27.48 -18.16 -36.61
C LYS A 208 -26.56 -17.00 -36.20
N ALA A 209 -27.08 -15.97 -35.53
CA ALA A 209 -26.26 -14.88 -35.00
C ALA A 209 -25.26 -15.36 -33.94
N GLN A 210 -25.69 -16.22 -33.01
CA GLN A 210 -24.79 -16.82 -32.00
C GLN A 210 -23.72 -17.71 -32.66
N ILE A 211 -24.08 -18.56 -33.62
CA ILE A 211 -23.12 -19.42 -34.35
C ILE A 211 -22.11 -18.60 -35.15
N LEU A 212 -22.54 -17.48 -35.75
CA LEU A 212 -21.65 -16.56 -36.44
C LEU A 212 -20.72 -15.82 -35.46
N THR A 213 -21.20 -15.50 -34.25
CA THR A 213 -20.40 -14.91 -33.17
C THR A 213 -19.37 -15.90 -32.64
N MET A 214 -19.73 -17.18 -32.46
CA MET A 214 -18.78 -18.25 -32.14
C MET A 214 -17.67 -18.33 -33.18
N TYR A 215 -18.01 -18.27 -34.47
CA TYR A 215 -17.00 -18.23 -35.55
C TYR A 215 -16.12 -16.97 -35.46
N PHE A 216 -16.70 -15.80 -35.24
CA PHE A 216 -15.95 -14.55 -35.12
C PHE A 216 -15.03 -14.49 -33.89
N ASN A 217 -15.34 -15.20 -32.80
CA ASN A 217 -14.51 -15.27 -31.59
C ASN A 217 -13.42 -16.36 -31.67
N ASP A 218 -13.33 -17.14 -32.74
CA ASP A 218 -12.52 -18.37 -32.77
C ASP A 218 -11.85 -18.70 -34.11
N ALA A 219 -12.31 -18.13 -35.22
CA ALA A 219 -11.58 -18.17 -36.48
C ALA A 219 -10.27 -17.37 -36.35
N SER A 220 -9.17 -17.92 -36.89
CA SER A 220 -7.91 -17.19 -37.03
C SER A 220 -8.02 -16.18 -38.18
N PHE A 221 -7.72 -14.93 -37.87
CA PHE A 221 -7.70 -13.79 -38.79
C PHE A 221 -6.28 -13.30 -39.10
N GLY A 222 -5.29 -13.71 -38.28
CA GLY A 222 -3.88 -13.40 -38.51
C GLY A 222 -2.94 -14.53 -38.11
N ALA A 223 -1.64 -14.27 -38.14
CA ALA A 223 -0.61 -15.21 -37.71
C ALA A 223 -0.69 -15.51 -36.20
N ILE A 224 -1.11 -14.53 -35.40
CA ILE A 224 -1.39 -14.68 -33.96
C ILE A 224 -2.82 -14.34 -33.56
N ASP A 225 -3.56 -13.54 -34.35
CA ASP A 225 -4.91 -13.10 -33.99
C ASP A 225 -5.96 -14.18 -34.28
N VAL A 226 -6.58 -14.68 -33.21
CA VAL A 226 -7.59 -15.76 -33.18
C VAL A 226 -8.91 -15.18 -32.67
N GLY A 227 -9.49 -14.30 -33.49
CA GLY A 227 -10.75 -13.63 -33.23
C GLY A 227 -10.83 -12.32 -34.01
N ILE A 228 -12.05 -11.86 -34.30
CA ILE A 228 -12.28 -10.64 -35.10
C ILE A 228 -11.78 -9.38 -34.37
N GLU A 229 -11.89 -9.35 -33.04
CA GLU A 229 -11.54 -8.20 -32.21
C GLU A 229 -10.02 -8.01 -32.13
N ALA A 230 -9.27 -9.09 -31.91
CA ALA A 230 -7.80 -9.07 -31.93
C ALA A 230 -7.28 -8.55 -33.28
N ALA A 231 -7.91 -8.95 -34.39
CA ALA A 231 -7.54 -8.51 -35.73
C ALA A 231 -7.91 -7.05 -36.07
N VAL A 232 -8.98 -6.46 -35.50
CA VAL A 232 -9.24 -5.01 -35.70
C VAL A 232 -8.33 -4.11 -34.87
N GLU A 233 -7.86 -4.60 -33.71
CA GLU A 233 -6.78 -3.95 -32.97
C GLU A 233 -5.47 -3.96 -33.76
N THR A 234 -5.03 -5.14 -34.22
CA THR A 234 -3.78 -5.27 -34.98
C THR A 234 -3.85 -4.50 -36.31
N TYR A 235 -4.89 -4.70 -37.11
CA TYR A 235 -4.91 -4.21 -38.50
C TYR A 235 -5.48 -2.80 -38.67
N PHE A 236 -6.24 -2.27 -37.72
CA PHE A 236 -6.88 -0.96 -37.83
C PHE A 236 -6.74 -0.07 -36.59
N HIS A 237 -6.02 -0.54 -35.55
CA HIS A 237 -5.84 0.15 -34.27
C HIS A 237 -7.17 0.52 -33.58
N LEU A 238 -8.22 -0.25 -33.86
CA LEU A 238 -9.53 -0.10 -33.24
C LEU A 238 -9.55 -0.92 -31.94
N GLN A 239 -9.08 -0.32 -30.85
CA GLN A 239 -9.19 -0.87 -29.50
C GLN A 239 -10.64 -0.82 -28.98
N ALA A 240 -10.91 -1.58 -27.92
CA ALA A 240 -12.14 -1.46 -27.15
C ALA A 240 -12.29 -0.07 -26.49
N ASP A 241 -13.54 0.34 -26.24
CA ASP A 241 -13.95 1.65 -25.74
C ASP A 241 -14.68 1.43 -24.41
N CYS A 242 -13.97 1.59 -23.28
CA CYS A 242 -14.47 1.19 -21.96
C CYS A 242 -14.97 2.39 -21.14
N THR A 243 -16.18 2.28 -20.59
CA THR A 243 -16.71 3.22 -19.60
C THR A 243 -16.25 2.86 -18.17
N GLY A 244 -16.32 3.83 -17.24
CA GLY A 244 -15.79 3.68 -15.88
C GLY A 244 -16.50 2.66 -14.98
N ASP A 245 -17.59 2.06 -15.47
CA ASP A 245 -18.32 0.94 -14.86
C ASP A 245 -17.83 -0.44 -15.36
N GLY A 246 -16.77 -0.48 -16.17
CA GLY A 246 -16.19 -1.70 -16.71
C GLY A 246 -16.93 -2.28 -17.92
N GLN A 247 -17.92 -1.58 -18.49
CA GLN A 247 -18.51 -1.95 -19.77
C GLN A 247 -17.62 -1.49 -20.92
N CYS A 248 -17.10 -2.42 -21.70
CA CYS A 248 -16.29 -2.16 -22.89
C CYS A 248 -17.10 -2.39 -24.16
N ARG A 249 -17.18 -1.39 -25.04
CA ARG A 249 -17.67 -1.54 -26.41
C ARG A 249 -16.50 -1.99 -27.31
N PRO A 250 -16.55 -3.16 -27.95
CA PRO A 250 -15.49 -3.65 -28.81
C PRO A 250 -15.13 -2.72 -29.99
N GLY A 251 -13.86 -2.73 -30.40
CA GLY A 251 -13.35 -2.06 -31.58
C GLY A 251 -14.02 -2.52 -32.88
N VAL A 252 -14.47 -3.77 -32.97
CA VAL A 252 -15.23 -4.28 -34.12
C VAL A 252 -16.55 -3.52 -34.30
N ALA A 253 -17.16 -3.05 -33.21
CA ALA A 253 -18.35 -2.19 -33.23
C ALA A 253 -18.07 -0.76 -33.73
N ARG A 254 -16.81 -0.43 -34.03
CA ARG A 254 -16.35 0.84 -34.60
C ARG A 254 -15.73 0.68 -36.01
N LEU A 255 -15.85 -0.50 -36.66
CA LEU A 255 -15.37 -0.76 -38.03
C LEU A 255 -15.81 0.30 -39.06
N GLU A 256 -17.06 0.75 -38.99
CA GLU A 256 -17.61 1.75 -39.91
C GLU A 256 -17.18 3.20 -39.61
N TYR A 257 -16.33 3.46 -38.61
CA TYR A 257 -16.04 4.82 -38.12
C TYR A 257 -14.60 5.26 -38.42
N ASP A 258 -14.43 6.54 -38.74
CA ASP A 258 -13.12 7.17 -38.87
C ASP A 258 -12.54 7.57 -37.49
N ASN A 259 -11.29 8.06 -37.48
CA ASN A 259 -10.58 8.47 -36.27
C ASN A 259 -11.18 9.74 -35.60
N LYS A 260 -12.28 10.30 -36.12
CA LYS A 260 -13.04 11.42 -35.55
C LYS A 260 -14.43 10.99 -35.06
N GLY A 261 -14.75 9.69 -35.15
CA GLY A 261 -16.08 9.17 -34.82
C GLY A 261 -17.15 9.43 -35.88
N VAL A 262 -16.76 9.79 -37.12
CA VAL A 262 -17.70 9.92 -38.25
C VAL A 262 -17.95 8.55 -38.86
N ARG A 263 -19.21 8.17 -39.05
CA ARG A 263 -19.57 6.90 -39.70
C ARG A 263 -19.47 7.01 -41.22
N GLU A 264 -18.60 6.18 -41.79
CA GLU A 264 -18.21 6.13 -43.20
C GLU A 264 -18.50 4.73 -43.78
N PRO A 265 -19.67 4.50 -44.42
CA PRO A 265 -20.08 3.19 -44.91
C PRO A 265 -19.09 2.49 -45.84
N VAL A 266 -18.33 3.24 -46.65
CA VAL A 266 -17.33 2.66 -47.56
C VAL A 266 -16.05 2.26 -46.83
N LEU A 267 -15.69 2.93 -45.73
CA LEU A 267 -14.60 2.50 -44.83
C LEU A 267 -15.00 1.21 -44.10
N GLY A 268 -16.25 1.13 -43.62
CA GLY A 268 -16.83 -0.09 -43.09
C GLY A 268 -16.75 -1.26 -44.08
N LEU A 269 -17.22 -1.06 -45.31
CA LEU A 269 -17.09 -2.04 -46.39
C LEU A 269 -15.63 -2.43 -46.68
N ALA A 270 -14.70 -1.48 -46.65
CA ALA A 270 -13.28 -1.72 -46.88
C ALA A 270 -12.68 -2.66 -45.82
N ARG A 271 -12.78 -2.29 -44.54
CA ARG A 271 -12.27 -3.10 -43.42
C ARG A 271 -12.97 -4.46 -43.33
N ALA A 272 -14.29 -4.49 -43.48
CA ALA A 272 -15.08 -5.73 -43.39
C ALA A 272 -14.76 -6.73 -44.51
N SER A 273 -14.67 -6.26 -45.77
CA SER A 273 -14.30 -7.12 -46.90
C SER A 273 -12.86 -7.62 -46.83
N PHE A 274 -11.96 -6.89 -46.15
CA PHE A 274 -10.58 -7.30 -45.91
C PHE A 274 -10.53 -8.41 -44.86
N LEU A 275 -11.12 -8.19 -43.68
CA LEU A 275 -11.20 -9.18 -42.60
C LEU A 275 -11.89 -10.48 -43.02
N ALA A 276 -12.98 -10.40 -43.79
CA ALA A 276 -13.67 -11.57 -44.34
C ALA A 276 -12.81 -12.38 -45.33
N GLY A 277 -11.73 -11.78 -45.85
CA GLY A 277 -10.74 -12.50 -46.63
C GLY A 277 -9.86 -13.44 -45.80
N MET A 278 -9.55 -13.04 -44.57
CA MET A 278 -8.40 -13.52 -43.79
C MET A 278 -8.43 -14.99 -43.32
N PRO A 279 -9.57 -15.61 -42.94
CA PRO A 279 -9.60 -17.02 -42.52
C PRO A 279 -9.13 -18.02 -43.59
N ASN A 280 -8.94 -17.58 -44.83
CA ASN A 280 -8.39 -18.38 -45.91
C ASN A 280 -6.85 -18.34 -45.94
N SER A 281 -6.23 -19.14 -45.09
CA SER A 281 -4.76 -19.22 -44.88
C SER A 281 -4.15 -18.03 -44.13
N PRO A 282 -4.66 -17.68 -42.93
CA PRO A 282 -4.39 -16.42 -42.24
C PRO A 282 -2.89 -16.12 -42.07
N GLY A 283 -2.10 -17.04 -41.49
CA GLY A 283 -0.64 -16.87 -41.35
C GLY A 283 0.18 -16.82 -42.65
N VAL A 284 -0.44 -16.88 -43.83
CA VAL A 284 0.20 -16.66 -45.14
C VAL A 284 -0.18 -15.29 -45.72
N ILE A 285 -1.39 -14.80 -45.42
CA ILE A 285 -1.92 -13.54 -45.96
C ILE A 285 -1.97 -12.40 -44.94
N ASP A 286 -1.54 -12.62 -43.69
CA ASP A 286 -1.41 -11.59 -42.66
C ASP A 286 -0.57 -10.40 -43.16
N PRO A 287 -1.15 -9.20 -43.32
CA PRO A 287 -0.48 -8.06 -43.95
C PRO A 287 0.73 -7.56 -43.16
N THR A 288 0.80 -7.84 -41.85
CA THR A 288 1.90 -7.42 -40.97
C THR A 288 3.20 -8.18 -41.25
N LEU A 289 3.11 -9.34 -41.90
CA LEU A 289 4.26 -10.11 -42.38
C LEU A 289 4.90 -9.52 -43.66
N GLY A 290 4.39 -8.38 -44.14
CA GLY A 290 5.04 -7.54 -45.14
C GLY A 290 4.35 -7.54 -46.50
N VAL A 291 4.98 -6.83 -47.45
CA VAL A 291 4.38 -6.41 -48.73
C VAL A 291 3.76 -7.55 -49.54
N GLN A 292 4.38 -8.73 -49.57
CA GLN A 292 3.85 -9.88 -50.31
C GLN A 292 2.56 -10.43 -49.67
N ALA A 293 2.49 -10.50 -48.34
CA ALA A 293 1.29 -10.94 -47.63
C ALA A 293 0.17 -9.90 -47.76
N LYS A 294 0.47 -8.59 -47.59
CA LYS A 294 -0.46 -7.48 -47.89
C LYS A 294 -1.03 -7.56 -49.30
N GLN A 295 -0.23 -7.88 -50.32
CA GLN A 295 -0.73 -8.08 -51.69
C GLN A 295 -1.68 -9.29 -51.82
N MET A 296 -1.42 -10.40 -51.12
CA MET A 296 -2.31 -11.56 -51.12
C MET A 296 -3.62 -11.30 -50.36
N ALA A 297 -3.58 -10.56 -49.24
CA ALA A 297 -4.77 -10.09 -48.54
C ALA A 297 -5.66 -9.21 -49.43
N LEU A 298 -5.09 -8.23 -50.14
CA LEU A 298 -5.81 -7.37 -51.07
C LEU A 298 -6.40 -8.15 -52.26
N ALA A 299 -5.66 -9.13 -52.79
CA ALA A 299 -6.17 -10.04 -53.82
C ALA A 299 -7.36 -10.89 -53.32
N ARG A 300 -7.36 -11.29 -52.04
CA ARG A 300 -8.45 -12.02 -51.39
C ARG A 300 -9.64 -11.12 -51.05
N GLN A 301 -9.43 -9.90 -50.54
CA GLN A 301 -10.46 -8.86 -50.34
C GLN A 301 -11.28 -8.64 -51.60
N LYS A 302 -10.61 -8.55 -52.76
CA LYS A 302 -11.25 -8.37 -54.07
C LYS A 302 -12.24 -9.49 -54.40
N LEU A 303 -11.98 -10.73 -53.99
CA LEU A 303 -12.90 -11.86 -54.15
C LEU A 303 -14.12 -11.74 -53.23
N VAL A 304 -13.95 -11.20 -52.01
CA VAL A 304 -15.06 -10.91 -51.10
C VAL A 304 -15.98 -9.84 -51.70
N LEU A 305 -15.40 -8.71 -52.12
CA LEU A 305 -16.15 -7.61 -52.75
C LEU A 305 -16.92 -8.07 -54.00
N GLN A 306 -16.30 -8.90 -54.86
CA GLN A 306 -16.97 -9.52 -55.99
C GLN A 306 -18.10 -10.46 -55.56
N ALA A 307 -17.91 -11.24 -54.49
CA ALA A 307 -18.95 -12.11 -53.95
C ALA A 307 -20.15 -11.30 -53.41
N MET A 308 -19.92 -10.20 -52.68
CA MET A 308 -20.97 -9.31 -52.17
C MET A 308 -21.78 -8.68 -53.31
N ILE A 309 -21.09 -8.13 -54.32
CA ILE A 309 -21.73 -7.58 -55.54
C ILE A 309 -22.56 -8.66 -56.25
N SER A 310 -22.03 -9.88 -56.40
CA SER A 310 -22.73 -10.99 -57.06
C SER A 310 -23.99 -11.48 -56.33
N GLN A 311 -24.19 -11.04 -55.08
CA GLN A 311 -25.34 -11.38 -54.23
C GLN A 311 -26.26 -10.17 -54.00
N HIS A 312 -26.02 -9.06 -54.71
CA HIS A 312 -26.78 -7.81 -54.59
C HIS A 312 -26.85 -7.23 -53.15
N MET A 313 -25.83 -7.49 -52.35
CA MET A 313 -25.73 -6.99 -50.98
C MET A 313 -25.61 -5.46 -50.95
N SER A 314 -26.08 -4.87 -49.85
CA SER A 314 -26.09 -3.42 -49.63
C SER A 314 -25.30 -3.03 -48.39
N VAL A 315 -24.58 -1.92 -48.45
CA VAL A 315 -24.03 -1.23 -47.28
C VAL A 315 -24.80 0.07 -47.09
N ASP A 316 -25.24 0.35 -45.86
CA ASP A 316 -26.07 1.52 -45.52
C ASP A 316 -27.32 1.71 -46.41
N GLY A 317 -27.97 0.60 -46.76
CA GLY A 317 -29.14 0.58 -47.66
C GLY A 317 -28.84 0.80 -49.15
N GLN A 318 -27.59 1.08 -49.53
CA GLN A 318 -27.17 1.23 -50.92
C GLN A 318 -26.54 -0.07 -51.45
N ILE A 319 -27.01 -0.56 -52.60
CA ILE A 319 -26.42 -1.75 -53.25
C ILE A 319 -24.95 -1.48 -53.57
N ILE A 320 -24.07 -2.40 -53.18
CA ILE A 320 -22.62 -2.25 -53.35
C ILE A 320 -22.29 -2.18 -54.85
N THR A 321 -21.74 -1.05 -55.28
CA THR A 321 -21.35 -0.83 -56.68
C THR A 321 -19.89 -1.21 -56.92
N PRO A 322 -19.48 -1.49 -58.18
CA PRO A 322 -18.06 -1.64 -58.53
C PRO A 322 -17.20 -0.42 -58.20
N ALA A 323 -17.79 0.79 -58.16
CA ALA A 323 -17.08 2.00 -57.75
C ALA A 323 -16.80 2.02 -56.23
N MET A 324 -17.80 1.71 -55.40
CA MET A 324 -17.64 1.58 -53.95
C MET A 324 -16.64 0.46 -53.60
N ALA A 325 -16.71 -0.68 -54.29
CA ALA A 325 -15.73 -1.75 -54.15
C ALA A 325 -14.32 -1.30 -54.57
N LYS A 326 -14.16 -0.50 -55.63
CA LYS A 326 -12.83 -0.01 -56.02
C LYS A 326 -12.27 1.02 -55.03
N GLN A 327 -13.13 1.85 -54.43
CA GLN A 327 -12.75 2.74 -53.31
C GLN A 327 -12.32 1.91 -52.09
N ALA A 328 -13.04 0.84 -51.76
CA ALA A 328 -12.71 -0.09 -50.68
C ALA A 328 -11.38 -0.85 -50.90
N GLU A 329 -11.07 -1.27 -52.14
CA GLU A 329 -9.73 -1.79 -52.50
C GLU A 329 -8.63 -0.73 -52.27
N THR A 330 -8.89 0.53 -52.64
CA THR A 330 -7.89 1.61 -52.53
C THR A 330 -7.60 1.98 -51.08
N LEU A 331 -8.63 2.04 -50.22
CA LEU A 331 -8.45 2.33 -48.80
C LEU A 331 -7.51 1.30 -48.14
N MET A 332 -7.77 0.00 -48.30
CA MET A 332 -6.93 -1.06 -47.70
C MET A 332 -5.55 -1.16 -48.34
N ALA A 333 -5.38 -0.76 -49.60
CA ALA A 333 -4.06 -0.67 -50.22
C ALA A 333 -3.21 0.48 -49.61
N GLN A 334 -3.87 1.56 -49.16
CA GLN A 334 -3.27 2.73 -48.53
C GLN A 334 -3.15 2.61 -47.00
N THR A 335 -3.89 1.71 -46.35
CA THR A 335 -3.69 1.34 -44.94
C THR A 335 -2.35 0.63 -44.78
N ASP A 336 -1.52 1.10 -43.86
CA ASP A 336 -0.35 0.34 -43.39
C ASP A 336 -0.73 -0.50 -42.18
N PHE A 337 -0.04 -1.65 -42.04
CA PHE A 337 -0.44 -2.74 -41.15
C PHE A 337 0.79 -3.18 -40.35
N ASP A 338 0.93 -2.66 -39.14
CA ASP A 338 2.06 -2.98 -38.26
C ASP A 338 1.78 -4.23 -37.41
N PRO A 339 2.79 -5.08 -37.11
CA PRO A 339 2.62 -6.20 -36.20
C PRO A 339 2.19 -5.73 -34.81
N TYR A 340 1.29 -6.48 -34.16
CA TYR A 340 0.87 -6.20 -32.78
C TYR A 340 2.09 -6.13 -31.85
N GLN A 341 2.15 -5.06 -31.04
CA GLN A 341 3.19 -4.87 -30.03
C GLN A 341 2.63 -5.22 -28.66
N HIS A 342 3.27 -6.13 -27.93
CA HIS A 342 2.87 -6.44 -26.56
C HIS A 342 3.19 -5.27 -25.63
N THR A 343 2.16 -4.52 -25.27
CA THR A 343 2.24 -3.49 -24.23
C THR A 343 2.35 -4.12 -22.85
N LYS A 344 3.31 -3.66 -22.04
CA LYS A 344 3.40 -3.91 -20.59
C LYS A 344 3.81 -2.62 -19.90
N ASN A 345 2.84 -1.74 -19.73
CA ASN A 345 2.95 -0.50 -18.97
C ASN A 345 2.94 -0.81 -17.46
N ALA A 346 3.51 0.07 -16.63
CA ALA A 346 3.58 -0.12 -15.17
C ALA A 346 4.05 -1.53 -14.75
N PRO A 347 5.19 -2.02 -15.30
CA PRO A 347 5.47 -3.46 -15.35
C PRO A 347 5.65 -4.10 -13.98
N HIS A 348 6.15 -3.34 -12.99
CA HIS A 348 6.26 -3.75 -11.58
C HIS A 348 4.91 -3.96 -10.91
N PHE A 349 3.97 -3.06 -11.15
CA PHE A 349 2.59 -3.14 -10.66
C PHE A 349 1.81 -4.26 -11.36
N VAL A 350 1.95 -4.39 -12.68
CA VAL A 350 1.35 -5.49 -13.47
C VAL A 350 1.82 -6.86 -12.96
N ASP A 351 3.13 -7.04 -12.73
CA ASP A 351 3.64 -8.28 -12.16
C ASP A 351 3.12 -8.51 -10.73
N TRP A 352 3.01 -7.46 -9.91
CA TRP A 352 2.44 -7.58 -8.57
C TRP A 352 0.97 -8.04 -8.60
N VAL A 353 0.12 -7.42 -9.42
CA VAL A 353 -1.29 -7.80 -9.63
C VAL A 353 -1.41 -9.24 -10.15
N MET A 354 -0.65 -9.60 -11.17
CA MET A 354 -0.63 -10.96 -11.73
C MET A 354 -0.20 -12.00 -10.70
N ASN A 355 0.81 -11.70 -9.87
CA ASN A 355 1.27 -12.58 -8.81
C ASN A 355 0.19 -12.81 -7.72
N GLN A 356 -0.51 -11.75 -7.28
CA GLN A 356 -1.61 -11.89 -6.32
C GLN A 356 -2.74 -12.76 -6.89
N LEU A 357 -3.17 -12.49 -8.13
CA LEU A 357 -4.26 -13.22 -8.76
C LEU A 357 -3.90 -14.67 -9.10
N ALA A 358 -2.67 -14.96 -9.51
CA ALA A 358 -2.23 -16.33 -9.77
C ALA A 358 -2.30 -17.19 -8.50
N LEU A 359 -1.81 -16.68 -7.37
CA LEU A 359 -1.86 -17.40 -6.09
C LEU A 359 -3.29 -17.66 -5.62
N GLN A 360 -4.23 -16.73 -5.86
CA GLN A 360 -5.64 -16.91 -5.52
C GLN A 360 -6.36 -17.89 -6.45
N LEU A 361 -6.22 -17.74 -7.77
CA LEU A 361 -6.88 -18.58 -8.77
C LEU A 361 -6.34 -20.02 -8.79
N GLY A 362 -5.08 -20.21 -8.39
CA GLY A 362 -4.44 -21.52 -8.29
C GLY A 362 -4.65 -22.26 -6.97
N ASP A 363 -5.44 -21.74 -6.03
CA ASP A 363 -5.57 -22.28 -4.64
C ASP A 363 -4.19 -22.48 -3.96
N GLY A 364 -3.30 -21.50 -4.15
CA GLY A 364 -1.90 -21.53 -3.71
C GLY A 364 -0.90 -22.08 -4.73
N ASP A 365 -1.31 -22.84 -5.77
CA ASP A 365 -0.42 -23.22 -6.87
C ASP A 365 -0.31 -22.12 -7.93
N TYR A 366 0.75 -21.31 -7.80
CA TYR A 366 1.12 -20.27 -8.75
C TYR A 366 1.15 -20.76 -10.22
N ALA A 367 1.62 -21.99 -10.49
CA ALA A 367 1.75 -22.49 -11.86
C ALA A 367 0.38 -22.78 -12.50
N THR A 368 -0.54 -23.37 -11.74
CA THR A 368 -1.96 -23.50 -12.16
C THR A 368 -2.60 -22.11 -12.31
N GLY A 369 -2.37 -21.21 -11.36
CA GLY A 369 -2.88 -19.83 -11.38
C GLY A 369 -2.52 -19.02 -12.61
N VAL A 370 -1.24 -19.03 -13.01
CA VAL A 370 -0.77 -18.34 -14.24
C VAL A 370 -1.43 -18.92 -15.49
N ASN A 371 -1.61 -20.25 -15.57
CA ASN A 371 -2.30 -20.87 -16.70
C ASN A 371 -3.80 -20.51 -16.75
N LEU A 372 -4.45 -20.37 -15.59
CA LEU A 372 -5.84 -19.91 -15.50
C LEU A 372 -5.97 -18.42 -15.88
N LEU A 373 -5.03 -17.56 -15.48
CA LEU A 373 -4.99 -16.17 -15.93
C LEU A 373 -4.79 -16.07 -17.44
N ALA A 374 -3.81 -16.78 -18.01
CA ALA A 374 -3.48 -16.70 -19.43
C ALA A 374 -4.50 -17.34 -20.39
N GLN A 375 -5.60 -17.88 -19.87
CA GLN A 375 -6.68 -18.48 -20.67
C GLN A 375 -8.08 -18.03 -20.20
N GLY A 376 -8.17 -17.38 -19.04
CA GLY A 376 -9.41 -17.05 -18.35
C GLY A 376 -10.18 -15.87 -18.91
N GLY A 377 -9.61 -15.08 -19.82
CA GLY A 377 -10.28 -13.94 -20.45
C GLY A 377 -10.83 -12.90 -19.46
N PHE A 378 -10.10 -12.64 -18.37
CA PHE A 378 -10.54 -11.68 -17.36
C PHE A 378 -10.30 -10.25 -17.85
N THR A 379 -11.25 -9.35 -17.58
CA THR A 379 -11.02 -7.90 -17.67
C THR A 379 -10.85 -7.36 -16.27
N ILE A 380 -9.63 -6.93 -15.95
CA ILE A 380 -9.20 -6.48 -14.62
C ILE A 380 -9.02 -4.96 -14.68
N ARG A 381 -9.77 -4.22 -13.87
CA ARG A 381 -9.59 -2.77 -13.69
C ARG A 381 -8.84 -2.52 -12.39
N THR A 382 -7.77 -1.74 -12.45
CA THR A 382 -6.86 -1.52 -11.31
C THR A 382 -7.00 -0.12 -10.73
N THR A 383 -6.33 0.12 -9.61
CA THR A 383 -6.31 1.41 -8.90
C THR A 383 -5.31 2.42 -9.46
N LEU A 384 -4.36 1.96 -10.27
CA LEU A 384 -3.25 2.75 -10.80
C LEU A 384 -3.75 3.94 -11.63
N ASP A 385 -3.10 5.10 -11.51
CA ASP A 385 -3.20 6.18 -12.50
C ASP A 385 -1.95 6.15 -13.39
N PHE A 386 -2.11 5.81 -14.67
CA PHE A 386 -0.94 5.62 -15.53
C PHE A 386 -0.21 6.93 -15.88
N ASP A 387 -0.85 8.10 -15.78
CA ASP A 387 -0.19 9.40 -15.95
C ASP A 387 0.55 9.88 -14.69
N LEU A 388 0.23 9.33 -13.52
CA LEU A 388 1.08 9.38 -12.33
C LEU A 388 2.26 8.41 -12.43
N GLU A 389 2.02 7.13 -12.75
CA GLU A 389 3.06 6.10 -12.84
C GLU A 389 4.20 6.51 -13.79
N GLN A 390 3.87 6.95 -15.00
CA GLN A 390 4.86 7.45 -15.96
C GLN A 390 5.66 8.65 -15.43
N TYR A 391 5.11 9.46 -14.52
CA TYR A 391 5.88 10.52 -13.87
C TYR A 391 6.81 9.95 -12.79
N VAL A 392 6.36 8.95 -12.03
CA VAL A 392 7.19 8.24 -11.04
C VAL A 392 8.41 7.61 -11.70
N GLU A 393 8.22 6.81 -12.76
CA GLU A 393 9.31 6.20 -13.54
C GLU A 393 10.30 7.28 -14.04
N ARG A 394 9.80 8.42 -14.55
CA ARG A 394 10.62 9.56 -14.99
C ARG A 394 11.38 10.21 -13.84
N ALA A 395 10.76 10.40 -12.68
CA ALA A 395 11.37 11.05 -11.52
C ALA A 395 12.49 10.19 -10.93
N VAL A 396 12.25 8.89 -10.75
CA VAL A 396 13.27 7.92 -10.34
C VAL A 396 14.45 7.94 -11.31
N ASN A 397 14.18 7.88 -12.63
CA ASN A 397 15.23 7.87 -13.63
C ASN A 397 16.03 9.19 -13.68
N GLN A 398 15.36 10.34 -13.60
CA GLN A 398 16.01 11.66 -13.65
C GLN A 398 16.92 11.90 -12.45
N HIS A 399 16.42 11.73 -11.22
CA HIS A 399 17.21 11.95 -10.00
C HIS A 399 18.44 11.04 -9.91
N LEU A 400 18.34 9.80 -10.41
CA LEU A 400 19.46 8.86 -10.38
C LEU A 400 20.48 9.10 -11.50
N ASN A 401 20.04 9.38 -12.73
CA ASN A 401 20.88 9.29 -13.93
C ASN A 401 21.19 10.64 -14.64
N GLN A 402 20.49 11.72 -14.28
CA GLN A 402 20.71 13.06 -14.81
C GLN A 402 21.31 14.01 -13.75
N PRO A 403 21.87 15.18 -14.14
CA PRO A 403 22.54 16.08 -13.19
C PRO A 403 21.53 16.96 -12.42
N ASP A 404 20.92 16.44 -11.35
CA ASP A 404 19.99 17.19 -10.48
C ASP A 404 20.72 17.95 -9.36
N TYR A 405 20.11 19.03 -8.84
CA TYR A 405 20.76 19.91 -7.85
C TYR A 405 20.61 19.32 -6.43
N GLN A 406 21.70 18.75 -5.93
CA GLN A 406 21.78 18.21 -4.58
C GLN A 406 22.08 19.33 -3.57
N TYR A 407 21.24 19.44 -2.54
CA TYR A 407 21.46 20.31 -1.39
C TYR A 407 22.14 19.51 -0.28
N TYR A 408 23.16 20.10 0.36
CA TYR A 408 23.94 19.39 1.37
C TYR A 408 24.65 20.37 2.33
N PRO A 409 24.75 20.06 3.64
CA PRO A 409 25.60 20.79 4.57
C PRO A 409 27.10 20.77 4.15
N LEU A 410 27.57 21.92 3.66
CA LEU A 410 28.98 22.32 3.52
C LEU A 410 29.91 21.58 2.54
N GLN A 411 29.62 20.36 2.04
CA GLN A 411 30.62 19.59 1.27
C GLN A 411 30.30 19.22 -0.20
N LEU A 412 29.02 19.08 -0.60
CA LEU A 412 28.64 18.66 -1.97
C LEU A 412 27.48 19.48 -2.55
N ARG A 413 27.67 20.79 -2.80
CA ARG A 413 26.69 21.63 -3.51
C ARG A 413 26.91 21.58 -5.02
N GLY A 414 25.86 21.27 -5.79
CA GLY A 414 25.86 21.38 -7.25
C GLY A 414 25.13 20.23 -7.95
N ASN A 415 25.11 20.26 -9.29
CA ASN A 415 24.46 19.24 -10.11
C ASN A 415 25.29 17.93 -10.09
N GLN A 416 24.73 16.87 -9.53
CA GLN A 416 25.38 15.55 -9.38
C GLN A 416 24.53 14.47 -10.04
N VAL A 417 25.15 13.35 -10.42
CA VAL A 417 24.45 12.17 -10.98
C VAL A 417 24.62 11.00 -10.03
N LEU A 418 23.59 10.67 -9.24
CA LEU A 418 23.70 9.75 -8.11
C LEU A 418 24.27 8.36 -8.50
N SER A 419 23.89 7.83 -9.67
CA SER A 419 24.40 6.55 -10.19
C SER A 419 25.88 6.56 -10.60
N LYS A 420 26.49 7.75 -10.74
CA LYS A 420 27.90 7.93 -11.12
C LYS A 420 28.77 8.46 -9.98
N THR A 421 28.22 9.33 -9.14
CA THR A 421 29.00 10.06 -8.11
C THR A 421 28.87 9.44 -6.73
N LEU A 422 27.73 8.78 -6.45
CA LEU A 422 27.43 8.18 -5.15
C LEU A 422 27.12 6.66 -5.21
N ASN A 423 27.19 6.06 -6.39
CA ASN A 423 26.90 4.63 -6.66
C ASN A 423 25.50 4.19 -6.22
N VAL A 424 24.48 4.98 -6.55
CA VAL A 424 23.06 4.63 -6.33
C VAL A 424 22.46 4.21 -7.68
N GLN A 425 22.34 2.90 -7.93
CA GLN A 425 21.94 2.38 -9.24
C GLN A 425 20.43 2.17 -9.39
N SER A 426 19.67 2.08 -8.29
CA SER A 426 18.22 1.85 -8.33
C SER A 426 17.45 2.72 -7.35
N GLY A 427 16.15 2.83 -7.61
CA GLY A 427 15.16 3.51 -6.79
C GLY A 427 13.81 2.84 -6.96
N ALA A 428 12.91 3.04 -6.01
CA ALA A 428 11.58 2.45 -5.98
C ALA A 428 10.62 3.38 -5.23
N VAL A 429 9.35 3.40 -5.63
CA VAL A 429 8.34 4.35 -5.14
C VAL A 429 6.97 3.69 -5.10
N VAL A 430 6.20 3.98 -4.06
CA VAL A 430 4.77 3.68 -4.00
C VAL A 430 3.97 4.90 -3.57
N VAL A 431 2.83 5.10 -4.23
CA VAL A 431 1.84 6.13 -3.90
C VAL A 431 0.54 5.44 -3.51
N LEU A 432 0.01 5.77 -2.33
CA LEU A 432 -1.28 5.26 -1.83
C LEU A 432 -2.25 6.42 -1.62
N ASP A 433 -3.52 6.22 -1.97
CA ASP A 433 -4.61 7.02 -1.40
C ASP A 433 -4.74 6.71 0.10
N ALA A 434 -4.72 7.77 0.92
CA ALA A 434 -4.72 7.62 2.38
C ALA A 434 -6.08 7.17 2.94
N LYS A 435 -7.19 7.40 2.22
CA LYS A 435 -8.56 7.10 2.65
C LYS A 435 -9.05 5.75 2.16
N THR A 436 -8.77 5.42 0.90
CA THR A 436 -9.28 4.21 0.24
C THR A 436 -8.24 3.08 0.18
N GLY A 437 -6.96 3.35 0.45
CA GLY A 437 -5.87 2.38 0.34
C GLY A 437 -5.52 2.02 -1.10
N GLU A 438 -6.08 2.72 -2.09
CA GLU A 438 -5.79 2.50 -3.51
C GLU A 438 -4.31 2.75 -3.83
N ILE A 439 -3.65 1.80 -4.49
CA ILE A 439 -2.28 1.96 -5.01
C ILE A 439 -2.37 2.77 -6.29
N LEU A 440 -1.95 4.03 -6.23
CA LEU A 440 -2.04 4.98 -7.36
C LEU A 440 -0.82 4.87 -8.29
N ALA A 441 0.35 4.49 -7.75
CA ALA A 441 1.60 4.23 -8.48
C ALA A 441 2.47 3.21 -7.72
N MET A 442 3.25 2.39 -8.45
CA MET A 442 4.18 1.38 -7.89
C MET A 442 5.34 1.07 -8.87
N ASP A 443 6.41 1.87 -8.80
CA ASP A 443 7.68 1.55 -9.43
C ASP A 443 8.60 0.78 -8.47
N GLY A 444 9.12 -0.36 -8.90
CA GLY A 444 9.98 -1.24 -8.13
C GLY A 444 11.48 -1.12 -8.43
N SER A 445 11.91 -0.41 -9.49
CA SER A 445 13.32 -0.29 -9.86
C SER A 445 13.55 0.83 -10.88
N ALA A 446 14.73 1.47 -10.90
CA ALA A 446 15.02 2.59 -11.81
C ALA A 446 15.00 2.30 -13.34
N ASP A 447 14.94 1.03 -13.76
CA ASP A 447 14.65 0.58 -15.12
C ASP A 447 14.29 -0.92 -15.09
N TYR A 448 13.00 -1.26 -15.31
CA TYR A 448 12.49 -2.63 -15.28
C TYR A 448 13.20 -3.57 -16.28
N PHE A 449 13.66 -3.04 -17.42
CA PHE A 449 14.31 -3.82 -18.47
C PHE A 449 15.83 -3.96 -18.24
N SER A 450 16.36 -3.35 -17.17
CA SER A 450 17.79 -3.36 -16.88
C SER A 450 18.31 -4.73 -16.45
N THR A 451 19.32 -5.21 -17.18
CA THR A 451 20.07 -6.43 -16.83
C THR A 451 21.21 -6.19 -15.83
N ASN A 452 21.41 -4.94 -15.38
CA ASN A 452 22.41 -4.60 -14.35
C ASN A 452 21.93 -5.11 -12.96
N PRO A 453 22.67 -6.01 -12.28
CA PRO A 453 22.25 -6.54 -10.98
C PRO A 453 22.09 -5.50 -9.87
N ALA A 454 22.73 -4.34 -9.99
CA ALA A 454 22.57 -3.24 -9.02
C ALA A 454 21.29 -2.42 -9.26
N VAL A 455 20.86 -2.26 -10.52
CA VAL A 455 19.53 -1.73 -10.87
C VAL A 455 18.46 -2.74 -10.51
N GLY A 456 18.69 -4.01 -10.85
CA GLY A 456 17.84 -5.16 -10.52
C GLY A 456 16.46 -5.15 -11.20
N GLY A 457 16.38 -4.75 -12.48
CA GLY A 457 15.13 -4.29 -13.12
C GLY A 457 13.84 -5.05 -12.80
N GLN A 458 13.81 -6.38 -12.91
CA GLN A 458 12.59 -7.17 -12.67
C GLN A 458 12.28 -7.44 -11.19
N TYR A 459 13.10 -6.95 -10.25
CA TYR A 459 12.90 -7.10 -8.81
C TYR A 459 12.03 -5.94 -8.29
N ASN A 460 10.77 -6.23 -7.97
CA ASN A 460 9.89 -5.24 -7.36
C ASN A 460 10.32 -4.99 -5.89
N MET A 461 11.07 -3.89 -5.66
CA MET A 461 11.50 -3.46 -4.32
C MET A 461 10.33 -3.12 -3.40
N VAL A 462 9.25 -2.53 -3.94
CA VAL A 462 8.10 -2.06 -3.16
C VAL A 462 7.45 -3.22 -2.39
N ALA A 463 7.21 -4.32 -3.10
CA ALA A 463 6.52 -5.50 -2.59
C ALA A 463 7.46 -6.63 -2.13
N SER A 464 8.78 -6.39 -2.07
CA SER A 464 9.77 -7.42 -1.74
C SER A 464 9.55 -8.04 -0.35
N PRO A 465 9.30 -9.36 -0.24
CA PRO A 465 9.07 -10.01 1.06
C PRO A 465 10.28 -10.00 2.01
N THR A 466 11.49 -9.73 1.51
CA THR A 466 12.70 -9.62 2.35
C THR A 466 12.89 -8.21 2.94
N GLY A 467 12.15 -7.21 2.44
CA GLY A 467 12.28 -5.82 2.83
C GLY A 467 13.65 -5.19 2.57
N ARG A 468 13.84 -3.97 3.09
CA ARG A 468 15.13 -3.28 3.27
C ARG A 468 15.15 -2.62 4.64
N LEU A 469 16.33 -2.19 5.09
CA LEU A 469 16.49 -1.50 6.37
C LEU A 469 15.67 -0.21 6.39
N VAL A 470 14.88 -0.03 7.45
CA VAL A 470 13.94 1.09 7.59
C VAL A 470 14.59 2.37 8.14
N GLY A 471 15.68 2.24 8.90
CA GLY A 471 16.33 3.35 9.57
C GLY A 471 15.37 4.12 10.48
N THR A 472 15.61 5.43 10.62
CA THR A 472 14.78 6.33 11.43
C THR A 472 13.34 6.52 10.92
N THR A 473 12.95 5.94 9.78
CA THR A 473 11.54 5.92 9.33
C THR A 473 10.65 5.00 10.17
N MET A 474 11.23 4.12 11.00
CA MET A 474 10.51 3.34 12.02
C MET A 474 10.20 4.15 13.28
N ALA A 475 10.95 5.23 13.57
CA ALA A 475 10.84 5.96 14.83
C ALA A 475 9.42 6.49 15.15
N PRO A 476 8.66 7.07 14.19
CA PRO A 476 7.29 7.53 14.45
C PRO A 476 6.31 6.39 14.77
N LEU A 477 6.50 5.22 14.16
CA LEU A 477 5.68 4.04 14.38
C LEU A 477 6.00 3.35 15.72
N ARG A 478 7.28 3.38 16.12
CA ARG A 478 7.74 2.99 17.45
C ARG A 478 7.20 3.92 18.54
N GLU A 479 7.21 5.24 18.33
CA GLU A 479 6.64 6.18 19.30
C GLU A 479 5.13 5.99 19.42
N LEU A 480 4.41 5.86 18.30
CA LEU A 480 2.98 5.53 18.29
C LEU A 480 2.65 4.29 19.13
N ALA A 481 3.44 3.23 18.99
CA ALA A 481 3.28 2.01 19.78
C ALA A 481 3.57 2.19 21.29
N SER A 482 4.29 3.24 21.70
CA SER A 482 4.58 3.51 23.12
C SER A 482 3.39 4.11 23.89
N TYR A 483 2.43 4.72 23.19
CA TYR A 483 1.19 5.23 23.82
C TYR A 483 0.21 4.10 24.19
N GLU A 484 0.27 2.95 23.51
CA GLU A 484 -0.58 1.78 23.76
C GLU A 484 -0.06 0.93 24.95
N LYS A 485 0.05 1.55 26.14
CA LYS A 485 0.75 1.05 27.35
C LYS A 485 0.37 -0.38 27.85
N ASN A 486 -0.63 -1.05 27.28
CA ASN A 486 -1.06 -2.42 27.63
C ASN A 486 -0.80 -3.47 26.52
N THR A 487 -0.25 -3.07 25.38
CA THR A 487 -0.07 -3.90 24.17
C THR A 487 1.43 -3.99 23.85
N SER A 488 1.93 -5.11 23.31
CA SER A 488 3.34 -5.17 22.93
C SER A 488 3.60 -4.40 21.63
N GLN A 489 4.79 -3.80 21.51
CA GLN A 489 5.19 -3.05 20.31
C GLN A 489 5.06 -3.89 19.03
N ARG A 490 5.34 -5.21 19.11
CA ARG A 490 5.16 -6.15 18.00
C ARG A 490 3.69 -6.25 17.56
N ASP A 491 2.76 -6.32 18.52
CA ASP A 491 1.34 -6.46 18.23
C ASP A 491 0.77 -5.17 17.61
N VAL A 492 1.20 -3.99 18.08
CA VAL A 492 0.81 -2.70 17.48
C VAL A 492 1.35 -2.58 16.05
N LEU A 493 2.63 -2.88 15.81
CA LEU A 493 3.22 -2.86 14.46
C LEU A 493 2.54 -3.86 13.52
N GLN A 494 2.17 -5.05 14.03
CA GLN A 494 1.37 -6.02 13.28
C GLN A 494 -0.04 -5.51 12.97
N SER A 495 -0.68 -4.78 13.89
CA SER A 495 -1.96 -4.11 13.64
C SER A 495 -1.86 -2.97 12.62
N LEU A 496 -0.73 -2.26 12.53
CA LEU A 496 -0.42 -1.34 11.42
C LEU A 496 -0.14 -2.08 10.10
N GLY A 497 0.10 -3.40 10.14
CA GLY A 497 0.33 -4.25 8.97
C GLY A 497 1.80 -4.52 8.65
N ILE A 498 2.73 -4.21 9.56
CA ILE A 498 4.14 -4.57 9.44
C ILE A 498 4.34 -6.00 9.96
N THR A 499 4.81 -6.90 9.10
CA THR A 499 5.02 -8.31 9.43
C THR A 499 6.50 -8.56 9.77
N SER A 500 6.86 -8.44 11.05
CA SER A 500 8.21 -8.77 11.48
C SER A 500 8.49 -10.28 11.38
N SER A 501 9.63 -10.62 10.78
CA SER A 501 10.20 -11.97 10.83
C SER A 501 11.17 -12.17 12.00
N SER A 502 11.45 -11.11 12.79
CA SER A 502 12.38 -11.18 13.91
C SER A 502 11.73 -11.77 15.16
N THR A 503 12.35 -12.81 15.70
CA THR A 503 12.04 -13.36 17.03
C THR A 503 12.66 -12.56 18.17
N ASP A 504 13.76 -11.83 17.89
CA ASP A 504 14.56 -11.10 18.88
C ASP A 504 13.96 -9.74 19.27
N ASN A 505 14.61 -9.07 20.22
CA ASN A 505 14.27 -7.72 20.70
C ASN A 505 14.53 -6.59 19.66
N THR A 506 14.61 -6.90 18.37
CA THR A 506 14.88 -5.96 17.27
C THR A 506 13.62 -5.52 16.51
N VAL A 507 12.45 -5.99 16.92
CA VAL A 507 11.16 -5.58 16.32
C VAL A 507 10.93 -4.08 16.53
N GLY A 508 10.67 -3.36 15.45
CA GLY A 508 10.51 -1.91 15.47
C GLY A 508 11.77 -1.12 15.85
N THR A 509 12.96 -1.69 15.71
CA THR A 509 14.21 -0.90 15.71
C THR A 509 14.56 -0.45 14.29
N ASP A 510 15.45 0.52 14.21
CA ASP A 510 15.89 1.13 12.94
C ASP A 510 16.65 0.11 12.05
N SER A 511 17.09 -1.01 12.64
CA SER A 511 17.74 -2.15 11.97
C SER A 511 16.76 -3.22 11.46
N GLU A 512 15.44 -3.04 11.59
CA GLU A 512 14.46 -3.98 11.06
C GLU A 512 14.37 -3.90 9.53
N LYS A 513 14.06 -5.04 8.87
CA LYS A 513 13.80 -5.08 7.42
C LYS A 513 12.31 -5.24 7.14
N VAL A 514 11.74 -4.27 6.42
CA VAL A 514 10.31 -4.20 6.12
C VAL A 514 10.11 -3.93 4.62
N PRO A 515 9.09 -4.49 3.95
CA PRO A 515 8.72 -4.11 2.58
C PRO A 515 8.22 -2.66 2.52
N LEU A 516 8.61 -1.89 1.49
CA LEU A 516 8.23 -0.48 1.38
C LEU A 516 6.70 -0.30 1.34
N LEU A 517 5.96 -1.25 0.74
CA LEU A 517 4.50 -1.28 0.74
C LEU A 517 3.89 -1.41 2.15
N GLN A 518 4.55 -2.14 3.07
CA GLN A 518 4.09 -2.24 4.46
C GLN A 518 4.39 -0.97 5.24
N MET A 519 5.55 -0.32 4.99
CA MET A 519 5.86 0.98 5.60
C MET A 519 4.89 2.06 5.11
N ALA A 520 4.60 2.13 3.81
CA ALA A 520 3.58 3.03 3.26
C ALA A 520 2.19 2.74 3.86
N GLY A 521 1.81 1.46 3.97
CA GLY A 521 0.56 1.04 4.63
C GLY A 521 0.48 1.34 6.13
N ALA A 522 1.62 1.43 6.83
CA ALA A 522 1.65 1.87 8.23
C ALA A 522 1.53 3.40 8.35
N TYR A 523 2.17 4.16 7.46
CA TYR A 523 2.03 5.61 7.38
C TYR A 523 0.63 6.04 6.89
N GLN A 524 -0.08 5.21 6.12
CA GLN A 524 -1.51 5.39 5.81
C GLN A 524 -2.37 5.47 7.08
N VAL A 525 -2.01 4.74 8.14
CA VAL A 525 -2.75 4.80 9.43
C VAL A 525 -2.60 6.17 10.09
N LEU A 526 -1.42 6.81 9.99
CA LEU A 526 -1.19 8.18 10.44
C LEU A 526 -2.00 9.18 9.61
N ALA A 527 -1.91 9.09 8.28
CA ALA A 527 -2.63 9.92 7.31
C ALA A 527 -4.16 9.82 7.43
N ASN A 528 -4.66 8.74 8.02
CA ASN A 528 -6.08 8.45 8.14
C ASN A 528 -6.59 8.38 9.59
N ASN A 529 -6.10 9.25 10.47
CA ASN A 529 -6.65 9.44 11.83
C ASN A 529 -6.72 8.14 12.66
N GLY A 530 -5.77 7.23 12.47
CA GLY A 530 -5.69 5.94 13.14
C GLY A 530 -6.46 4.79 12.47
N GLN A 531 -7.06 5.02 11.29
CA GLN A 531 -7.81 4.02 10.53
C GLN A 531 -6.96 3.37 9.44
N ARG A 532 -6.58 2.11 9.67
CA ARG A 532 -5.89 1.29 8.69
C ARG A 532 -6.84 0.83 7.60
N VAL A 533 -6.47 1.09 6.35
CA VAL A 533 -7.00 0.43 5.16
C VAL A 533 -5.83 -0.31 4.49
N ALA A 534 -6.02 -1.58 4.14
CA ALA A 534 -4.95 -2.33 3.49
C ALA A 534 -4.69 -1.80 2.07
N PRO A 535 -3.44 -1.78 1.57
CA PRO A 535 -3.18 -1.43 0.18
C PRO A 535 -3.91 -2.34 -0.82
N VAL A 536 -4.65 -1.73 -1.76
CA VAL A 536 -5.45 -2.41 -2.80
C VAL A 536 -4.97 -1.99 -4.17
N GLY A 537 -4.75 -2.95 -5.08
CA GLY A 537 -4.39 -2.69 -6.48
C GLY A 537 -5.50 -2.97 -7.49
N ILE A 538 -6.62 -3.53 -7.09
CA ILE A 538 -7.68 -4.01 -7.99
C ILE A 538 -9.00 -3.36 -7.60
N LEU A 539 -9.69 -2.77 -8.57
CA LEU A 539 -11.03 -2.21 -8.42
C LEU A 539 -12.11 -3.19 -8.88
N ASP A 540 -11.94 -3.81 -10.05
CA ASP A 540 -12.92 -4.73 -10.62
C ASP A 540 -12.25 -5.93 -11.31
N ILE A 541 -12.90 -7.09 -11.28
CA ILE A 541 -12.58 -8.23 -12.14
C ILE A 541 -13.88 -8.72 -12.78
N ASN A 542 -13.94 -8.68 -14.12
CA ASN A 542 -15.01 -9.25 -14.93
C ASN A 542 -14.54 -10.56 -15.59
N ASP A 543 -15.42 -11.55 -15.67
CA ASP A 543 -15.16 -12.82 -16.36
C ASP A 543 -15.47 -12.78 -17.87
N GLN A 544 -15.21 -13.88 -18.59
CA GLN A 544 -15.50 -14.04 -20.03
C GLN A 544 -16.96 -13.76 -20.45
N ALA A 545 -17.90 -13.76 -19.50
CA ALA A 545 -19.32 -13.48 -19.74
C ALA A 545 -19.69 -12.02 -19.37
N GLY A 546 -18.70 -11.17 -19.08
CA GLY A 546 -18.91 -9.79 -18.65
C GLY A 546 -19.46 -9.66 -17.23
N ARG A 547 -19.38 -10.72 -16.41
CA ARG A 547 -19.91 -10.72 -15.04
C ARG A 547 -18.82 -10.25 -14.09
N ASN A 548 -19.09 -9.20 -13.32
CA ASN A 548 -18.24 -8.79 -12.22
C ASN A 548 -18.22 -9.90 -11.14
N ILE A 549 -17.03 -10.42 -10.86
CA ILE A 549 -16.76 -11.46 -9.85
C ILE A 549 -15.98 -10.93 -8.64
N TYR A 550 -15.45 -9.70 -8.73
CA TYR A 550 -14.80 -8.96 -7.65
C TYR A 550 -14.99 -7.46 -7.89
N HIS A 551 -15.40 -6.73 -6.86
CA HIS A 551 -15.55 -5.27 -6.86
C HIS A 551 -15.07 -4.67 -5.53
N TYR A 552 -14.25 -3.62 -5.60
CA TYR A 552 -13.82 -2.83 -4.45
C TYR A 552 -14.61 -1.52 -4.36
N ASN A 553 -15.44 -1.39 -3.32
CA ASN A 553 -16.23 -0.18 -3.09
C ASN A 553 -15.39 0.90 -2.41
N VAL A 554 -14.76 1.76 -3.20
CA VAL A 554 -13.97 2.92 -2.74
C VAL A 554 -14.72 3.87 -1.81
N ASN A 555 -16.06 3.90 -1.84
CA ASN A 555 -16.88 4.73 -0.95
C ASN A 555 -17.08 4.11 0.45
N GLN A 556 -16.73 2.83 0.63
CA GLN A 556 -16.85 2.09 1.88
C GLN A 556 -15.65 1.13 2.04
N PRO A 557 -14.41 1.67 2.16
CA PRO A 557 -13.22 0.85 2.32
C PRO A 557 -13.28 0.03 3.63
N PRO A 558 -12.67 -1.17 3.68
CA PRO A 558 -12.67 -2.04 4.87
C PRO A 558 -11.69 -1.53 5.94
N ALA A 559 -12.00 -0.36 6.49
CA ALA A 559 -11.19 0.33 7.49
C ALA A 559 -11.27 -0.32 8.88
N THR A 560 -10.14 -0.39 9.57
CA THR A 560 -10.03 -0.81 10.97
C THR A 560 -9.37 0.30 11.78
N GLN A 561 -10.02 0.76 12.86
CA GLN A 561 -9.37 1.67 13.81
C GLN A 561 -8.30 0.88 14.59
N VAL A 562 -7.03 1.22 14.40
CA VAL A 562 -5.88 0.55 15.04
C VAL A 562 -5.38 1.31 16.26
N VAL A 563 -5.51 2.63 16.23
CA VAL A 563 -4.98 3.58 17.21
C VAL A 563 -5.91 4.80 17.27
N SER A 564 -5.89 5.58 18.34
CA SER A 564 -6.72 6.79 18.45
C SER A 564 -6.25 7.92 17.52
N SER A 565 -7.17 8.76 17.06
CA SER A 565 -6.83 9.92 16.23
C SER A 565 -6.01 10.97 17.00
N GLN A 566 -6.15 11.03 18.33
CA GLN A 566 -5.33 11.89 19.19
C GLN A 566 -3.84 11.49 19.12
N ILE A 567 -3.54 10.19 19.15
CA ILE A 567 -2.16 9.71 19.04
C ILE A 567 -1.60 9.99 17.63
N THR A 568 -2.39 9.78 16.56
CA THR A 568 -1.93 10.14 15.21
C THR A 568 -1.72 11.65 15.05
N ASN A 569 -2.51 12.48 15.72
CA ASN A 569 -2.35 13.93 15.73
C ASN A 569 -1.02 14.35 16.39
N ILE A 570 -0.62 13.70 17.51
CA ILE A 570 0.69 13.91 18.16
C ILE A 570 1.83 13.62 17.18
N ILE A 571 1.87 12.41 16.62
CA ILE A 571 2.95 11.98 15.71
C ILE A 571 2.99 12.87 14.45
N THR A 572 1.83 13.18 13.88
CA THR A 572 1.72 14.08 12.71
C THR A 572 2.26 15.47 13.03
N SER A 573 1.98 16.01 14.23
CA SER A 573 2.45 17.34 14.63
C SER A 573 3.98 17.45 14.71
N GLN A 574 4.67 16.40 15.18
CA GLN A 574 6.12 16.33 15.15
C GLN A 574 6.63 16.29 13.70
N LEU A 575 6.02 15.45 12.88
CA LEU A 575 6.40 15.21 11.48
C LEU A 575 6.13 16.39 10.53
N ILE A 576 5.41 17.44 10.95
CA ILE A 576 5.28 18.70 10.19
C ILE A 576 6.23 19.82 10.66
N ARG A 577 6.74 19.81 11.91
CA ARG A 577 7.61 20.89 12.39
C ARG A 577 8.98 20.87 11.68
N GLU A 578 9.37 21.99 11.08
CA GLU A 578 10.69 22.14 10.46
C GLU A 578 11.83 22.37 11.49
N PRO A 579 11.68 23.18 12.56
CA PRO A 579 12.77 23.43 13.50
C PRO A 579 13.33 22.15 14.13
N ASP A 580 12.45 21.26 14.58
CA ASP A 580 12.76 19.92 15.12
C ASP A 580 13.57 19.05 14.14
N ARG A 581 13.32 19.20 12.83
CA ARG A 581 13.94 18.39 11.77
C ARG A 581 15.27 18.99 11.29
N ARG A 582 15.54 20.26 11.58
CA ARG A 582 16.75 20.98 11.14
C ARG A 582 18.05 20.39 11.71
N ASP A 583 18.03 19.87 12.93
CA ASP A 583 19.22 19.22 13.52
C ASP A 583 19.60 17.89 12.82
N THR A 584 18.67 17.27 12.10
CA THR A 584 18.90 16.03 11.35
C THR A 584 19.24 16.28 9.87
N PHE A 585 18.58 17.26 9.23
CA PHE A 585 18.68 17.47 7.77
C PHE A 585 19.34 18.81 7.37
N GLY A 586 19.62 19.71 8.32
CA GLY A 586 20.10 21.06 8.07
C GLY A 586 19.04 21.93 7.38
N ASP A 587 19.49 22.96 6.66
CA ASP A 587 18.63 23.89 5.90
C ASP A 587 18.05 23.26 4.59
N ASP A 588 17.71 21.96 4.57
CA ASP A 588 17.01 21.33 3.43
C ASP A 588 15.49 21.33 3.65
N TYR A 589 14.84 22.34 3.09
CA TYR A 589 13.42 22.60 3.30
C TYR A 589 12.47 21.79 2.37
N ARG A 590 12.98 20.79 1.63
CA ARG A 590 12.12 19.88 0.83
C ARG A 590 11.14 19.07 1.69
N LEU A 591 11.54 18.73 2.92
CA LEU A 591 10.70 18.05 3.92
C LEU A 591 9.56 18.94 4.49
N SER A 592 9.59 20.24 4.20
CA SER A 592 8.59 21.21 4.64
C SER A 592 7.94 22.00 3.50
N PHE A 593 8.23 21.71 2.22
CA PHE A 593 7.64 22.39 1.05
C PHE A 593 7.78 23.92 1.08
N ALA A 594 8.91 24.43 1.59
CA ALA A 594 9.12 25.87 1.67
C ALA A 594 9.27 26.55 0.29
N ASP A 595 9.54 25.81 -0.76
CA ASP A 595 9.50 26.30 -2.14
C ASP A 595 8.05 26.57 -2.62
N GLN A 596 7.06 25.85 -2.08
CA GLN A 596 5.62 26.08 -2.27
C GLN A 596 5.08 27.16 -1.32
N ASP A 597 5.32 27.02 -0.02
CA ASP A 597 4.95 28.01 1.00
C ASP A 597 6.15 28.32 1.92
N ALA A 598 6.79 29.45 1.65
CA ALA A 598 7.96 29.93 2.39
C ALA A 598 7.73 30.20 3.89
N SER A 599 6.49 30.10 4.39
CA SER A 599 6.19 30.11 5.83
C SER A 599 6.46 28.76 6.52
N CYS A 600 6.42 27.64 5.81
CA CYS A 600 6.68 26.30 6.37
C CYS A 600 8.12 26.12 6.89
N ALA A 601 9.08 26.94 6.43
CA ALA A 601 10.45 26.99 6.96
C ALA A 601 10.61 27.83 8.26
N LYS A 602 9.50 28.28 8.86
CA LYS A 602 9.49 29.22 10.00
C LYS A 602 8.35 29.03 10.99
N ILE A 603 7.20 28.54 10.55
CA ILE A 603 5.96 28.48 11.32
C ILE A 603 5.35 27.08 11.18
N VAL A 604 4.83 26.52 12.27
CA VAL A 604 4.17 25.20 12.30
C VAL A 604 2.90 25.16 11.43
N THR A 605 2.23 26.30 11.26
CA THR A 605 1.06 26.48 10.39
C THR A 605 1.46 27.16 9.08
N CYS A 606 1.30 26.44 7.97
CA CYS A 606 1.44 26.95 6.60
C CYS A 606 0.37 26.31 5.70
N SER A 607 0.29 26.72 4.43
CA SER A 607 -0.80 26.36 3.51
C SER A 607 -0.71 24.92 3.00
N ASP A 608 0.51 24.46 2.72
CA ASP A 608 0.81 23.23 2.00
C ASP A 608 1.58 22.25 2.91
N GLN A 609 1.04 21.99 4.10
CA GLN A 609 1.64 21.09 5.11
C GLN A 609 1.74 19.64 4.62
N VAL A 610 2.93 19.05 4.75
CA VAL A 610 3.17 17.63 4.53
C VAL A 610 3.93 17.06 5.72
N ALA A 611 3.45 15.95 6.28
CA ALA A 611 4.10 15.24 7.37
C ALA A 611 5.11 14.24 6.79
N ALA A 612 6.39 14.31 7.15
CA ALA A 612 7.42 13.50 6.49
C ALA A 612 8.63 13.16 7.36
N GLN A 613 9.13 11.93 7.19
CA GLN A 613 10.34 11.40 7.82
C GLN A 613 11.25 10.73 6.78
N SER A 614 12.56 10.79 7.01
CA SER A 614 13.59 10.25 6.11
C SER A 614 14.65 9.49 6.92
N SER A 615 15.37 8.54 6.32
CA SER A 615 16.40 7.77 7.03
C SER A 615 17.69 8.58 7.24
N ALA A 616 18.12 8.68 8.49
CA ALA A 616 19.25 9.47 8.92
C ALA A 616 20.56 8.66 8.87
N THR A 617 21.45 9.03 7.94
CA THR A 617 22.91 8.77 7.96
C THR A 617 23.37 7.45 8.62
N SER A 618 23.40 6.35 7.88
CA SER A 618 24.21 5.19 8.27
C SER A 618 24.91 4.55 7.07
N THR A 619 26.13 4.05 7.29
CA THR A 619 26.86 3.21 6.32
C THR A 619 26.44 1.73 6.37
N GLU A 620 25.39 1.43 7.13
CA GLU A 620 24.88 0.07 7.37
C GLU A 620 23.54 -0.18 6.64
N GLU A 621 22.83 0.88 6.23
CA GLU A 621 21.63 0.81 5.40
C GLU A 621 21.92 0.21 4.00
N ASP A 622 21.11 -0.77 3.59
CA ASP A 622 21.16 -1.39 2.25
C ASP A 622 20.38 -0.60 1.19
N GLY A 623 20.06 0.65 1.51
CA GLY A 623 19.40 1.69 0.72
C GLY A 623 18.65 2.64 1.65
N ASN A 624 18.54 3.93 1.30
CA ASN A 624 17.87 4.93 2.14
C ASN A 624 16.39 5.11 1.76
N THR A 625 15.58 5.60 2.70
CA THR A 625 14.11 5.66 2.57
C THR A 625 13.57 7.04 2.96
N THR A 626 12.56 7.55 2.26
CA THR A 626 11.76 8.72 2.67
C THR A 626 10.28 8.42 2.57
N ILE A 627 9.51 8.74 3.60
CA ILE A 627 8.07 8.50 3.66
C ILE A 627 7.38 9.74 4.21
N GLY A 628 6.30 10.15 3.55
CA GLY A 628 5.49 11.28 4.01
C GLY A 628 4.14 11.37 3.33
N TYR A 629 3.25 12.16 3.92
CA TYR A 629 1.82 12.11 3.68
C TYR A 629 1.11 13.43 3.94
N THR A 630 -0.05 13.58 3.29
CA THR A 630 -1.12 14.53 3.65
C THR A 630 -2.32 13.73 4.19
N PRO A 631 -3.47 14.35 4.52
CA PRO A 631 -4.70 13.60 4.75
C PRO A 631 -5.18 12.79 3.53
N ASP A 632 -4.71 13.09 2.32
CA ASP A 632 -5.20 12.55 1.05
C ASP A 632 -4.31 11.42 0.49
N VAL A 633 -2.98 11.56 0.61
CA VAL A 633 -2.01 10.68 -0.06
C VAL A 633 -0.84 10.31 0.85
N VAL A 634 -0.30 9.11 0.67
CA VAL A 634 1.00 8.68 1.22
C VAL A 634 1.95 8.39 0.06
N VAL A 635 3.17 8.93 0.12
CA VAL A 635 4.25 8.58 -0.78
C VAL A 635 5.41 8.01 0.03
N ALA A 636 5.91 6.86 -0.40
CA ALA A 636 7.13 6.25 0.13
C ALA A 636 8.11 6.00 -1.02
N SER A 637 9.35 6.47 -0.89
CA SER A 637 10.43 6.22 -1.84
C SER A 637 11.63 5.57 -1.14
N TRP A 638 12.37 4.78 -1.91
CA TRP A 638 13.62 4.13 -1.52
C TRP A 638 14.64 4.30 -2.62
N VAL A 639 15.93 4.44 -2.29
CA VAL A 639 17.03 4.30 -3.27
C VAL A 639 18.17 3.46 -2.73
N GLY A 640 18.85 2.74 -3.62
CA GLY A 640 19.97 1.90 -3.26
C GLY A 640 20.46 1.04 -4.41
N ASN A 641 21.02 -0.12 -4.07
CA ASN A 641 21.45 -1.13 -5.03
C ASN A 641 20.74 -2.45 -4.70
N ILE A 642 19.98 -3.01 -5.64
CA ILE A 642 19.11 -4.16 -5.35
C ILE A 642 19.93 -5.39 -4.90
N ASN A 643 21.12 -5.58 -5.47
CA ASN A 643 22.08 -6.62 -5.06
C ASN A 643 22.83 -6.36 -3.74
N GLY A 644 22.55 -5.26 -3.02
CA GLY A 644 23.24 -4.90 -1.78
C GLY A 644 24.68 -4.39 -1.98
N ALA A 645 25.06 -3.96 -3.18
CA ALA A 645 26.36 -3.32 -3.40
C ALA A 645 26.45 -1.99 -2.61
N PRO A 646 27.58 -1.68 -1.96
CA PRO A 646 27.68 -0.50 -1.10
C PRO A 646 27.57 0.80 -1.90
N MET A 647 26.81 1.73 -1.33
CA MET A 647 26.73 3.12 -1.78
C MET A 647 27.93 3.92 -1.24
N SER A 648 28.11 5.15 -1.72
CA SER A 648 29.04 6.11 -1.10
C SER A 648 28.59 6.48 0.31
N SER A 649 29.52 6.75 1.22
CA SER A 649 29.25 7.11 2.63
C SER A 649 28.41 8.37 2.83
N ASN A 650 28.20 9.15 1.77
CA ASN A 650 27.45 10.41 1.77
C ASN A 650 26.03 10.23 1.21
N VAL A 651 25.59 8.99 0.98
CA VAL A 651 24.21 8.66 0.61
C VAL A 651 23.37 8.52 1.86
N VAL A 652 22.41 9.43 1.99
CA VAL A 652 21.52 9.60 3.14
C VAL A 652 20.12 9.90 2.61
N GLY A 653 19.08 9.82 3.43
CA GLY A 653 17.70 10.08 2.99
C GLY A 653 17.54 11.38 2.18
N SER A 654 18.16 12.49 2.62
CA SER A 654 18.14 13.79 1.92
C SER A 654 18.95 13.87 0.62
N THR A 655 19.93 12.98 0.39
CA THR A 655 20.73 12.93 -0.87
C THR A 655 20.29 11.81 -1.81
N GLY A 656 19.15 11.16 -1.53
CA GLY A 656 18.60 10.06 -2.32
C GLY A 656 17.09 10.10 -2.40
N ALA A 657 16.42 9.31 -1.54
CA ALA A 657 14.98 9.11 -1.57
C ALA A 657 14.16 10.40 -1.46
N LEU A 658 14.63 11.41 -0.70
CA LEU A 658 13.91 12.67 -0.47
C LEU A 658 13.59 13.43 -1.76
N ALA A 659 14.53 13.52 -2.69
CA ALA A 659 14.36 14.28 -3.92
C ALA A 659 13.27 13.65 -4.81
N ILE A 660 13.31 12.32 -4.96
CA ILE A 660 12.27 11.54 -5.67
C ILE A 660 10.92 11.66 -4.97
N TRP A 661 10.89 11.53 -3.64
CA TRP A 661 9.65 11.64 -2.85
C TRP A 661 8.98 13.00 -3.03
N HIS A 662 9.76 14.09 -2.94
CA HIS A 662 9.28 15.46 -3.07
C HIS A 662 8.65 15.70 -4.46
N SER A 663 9.35 15.35 -5.55
CA SER A 663 8.80 15.40 -6.92
C SER A 663 7.50 14.60 -7.06
N VAL A 664 7.45 13.38 -6.52
CA VAL A 664 6.30 12.48 -6.69
C VAL A 664 5.10 12.94 -5.86
N ILE A 665 5.28 13.42 -4.63
CA ILE A 665 4.15 13.91 -3.82
C ILE A 665 3.63 15.26 -4.33
N GLU A 666 4.49 16.15 -4.86
CA GLU A 666 4.03 17.31 -5.64
C GLU A 666 3.14 16.90 -6.81
N ARG A 667 3.57 15.89 -7.58
CA ARG A 667 2.82 15.39 -8.72
C ARG A 667 1.49 14.76 -8.32
N ALA A 668 1.48 13.90 -7.31
CA ALA A 668 0.27 13.23 -6.83
C ALA A 668 -0.75 14.24 -6.32
N LEU A 669 -0.31 15.27 -5.59
CA LEU A 669 -1.17 16.36 -5.12
C LEU A 669 -1.58 17.32 -6.26
N GLY A 670 -0.78 17.46 -7.31
CA GLY A 670 -1.01 18.39 -8.42
C GLY A 670 -0.35 19.77 -8.24
N TRP A 671 0.66 19.88 -7.37
CA TRP A 671 1.54 21.05 -7.25
C TRP A 671 2.72 21.06 -8.25
N CYS A 672 2.85 20.02 -9.07
CA CYS A 672 3.88 19.94 -10.11
C CYS A 672 3.74 21.14 -11.07
N GLY A 673 4.80 21.95 -11.16
CA GLY A 673 4.85 23.14 -12.01
C GLY A 673 4.16 24.39 -11.44
N SER A 674 3.44 24.32 -10.31
CA SER A 674 2.98 25.52 -9.62
C SER A 674 4.12 26.13 -8.80
N GLN A 675 4.66 27.25 -9.28
CA GLN A 675 5.73 28.01 -8.62
C GLN A 675 5.18 29.35 -8.10
N PRO A 676 5.26 29.65 -6.79
CA PRO A 676 5.02 30.98 -6.27
C PRO A 676 6.12 31.92 -6.74
N THR A 677 5.77 33.06 -7.34
CA THR A 677 6.73 33.99 -7.99
C THR A 677 7.63 34.76 -7.00
N SER A 678 7.83 34.26 -5.79
CA SER A 678 8.51 34.96 -4.69
C SER A 678 9.11 34.05 -3.61
N SER A 679 9.16 32.73 -3.76
CA SER A 679 9.87 31.89 -2.78
C SER A 679 11.39 32.09 -2.90
N PRO A 680 12.14 32.27 -1.79
CA PRO A 680 13.59 32.32 -1.81
C PRO A 680 14.23 30.92 -1.81
N PHE A 681 13.42 29.86 -1.72
CA PHE A 681 13.86 28.47 -1.63
C PHE A 681 13.79 27.80 -3.01
N PHE A 682 14.80 26.99 -3.34
CA PHE A 682 14.93 26.35 -4.65
C PHE A 682 14.23 24.99 -4.70
N ARG A 683 13.25 24.81 -5.59
CA ARG A 683 12.90 23.48 -6.12
C ARG A 683 14.03 23.02 -7.06
N SER A 684 14.49 21.77 -6.96
CA SER A 684 15.72 21.34 -7.66
C SER A 684 15.48 20.75 -9.04
N ASP A 685 14.26 20.25 -9.30
CA ASP A 685 13.98 19.29 -10.35
C ASP A 685 13.09 19.89 -11.46
N MET A 686 13.66 20.05 -12.66
CA MET A 686 12.92 20.54 -13.84
C MET A 686 12.16 19.41 -14.55
N ILE A 687 11.46 18.55 -13.81
CA ILE A 687 10.72 17.40 -14.36
C ILE A 687 9.47 17.89 -15.08
N SER A 688 9.26 17.43 -16.33
CA SER A 688 8.00 17.70 -17.04
C SER A 688 6.85 16.91 -16.41
N CYS A 689 5.82 17.63 -15.95
CA CYS A 689 4.63 17.02 -15.34
C CYS A 689 3.87 16.07 -16.30
N GLY A 690 3.94 16.30 -17.62
CA GLY A 690 3.19 15.53 -18.62
C GLY A 690 1.70 15.90 -18.67
N SER A 691 0.83 14.92 -18.89
CA SER A 691 -0.64 15.03 -18.80
C SER A 691 -1.08 15.49 -17.40
N ALA A 692 -2.34 15.88 -17.21
CA ALA A 692 -2.91 15.97 -15.86
C ALA A 692 -3.13 14.56 -15.27
N THR A 693 -2.93 14.37 -13.98
CA THR A 693 -3.43 13.18 -13.26
C THR A 693 -4.95 13.26 -13.13
N HIS A 694 -5.63 12.10 -13.10
CA HIS A 694 -7.09 12.03 -12.90
C HIS A 694 -7.48 11.81 -11.42
N LEU A 695 -6.67 12.34 -10.51
CA LEU A 695 -6.89 12.28 -9.06
C LEU A 695 -7.71 13.48 -8.58
N ASP A 696 -8.91 13.22 -8.03
CA ASP A 696 -9.81 14.27 -7.54
C ASP A 696 -9.78 14.37 -6.01
N PHE A 697 -8.88 15.22 -5.50
CA PHE A 697 -8.83 15.63 -4.10
C PHE A 697 -9.61 16.93 -3.83
N SER A 698 -10.47 17.40 -4.76
CA SER A 698 -11.13 18.72 -4.67
C SER A 698 -12.10 18.88 -3.49
N ALA A 699 -12.51 17.77 -2.86
CA ALA A 699 -13.27 17.75 -1.60
C ALA A 699 -12.49 18.35 -0.42
N HIS A 700 -11.16 18.50 -0.50
CA HIS A 700 -10.29 19.01 0.56
C HIS A 700 -9.51 20.26 0.07
N PRO A 701 -10.20 21.42 -0.09
CA PRO A 701 -9.61 22.64 -0.66
C PRO A 701 -8.54 23.33 0.21
N ALA A 702 -8.24 22.78 1.38
CA ALA A 702 -7.05 23.08 2.15
C ALA A 702 -6.41 21.75 2.54
N ARG A 703 -5.19 21.48 2.07
CA ARG A 703 -4.45 20.23 2.35
C ARG A 703 -3.80 20.20 3.74
N THR A 704 -4.12 21.20 4.55
CA THR A 704 -3.64 21.38 5.91
C THR A 704 -4.17 20.29 6.83
N PHE A 705 -3.29 19.75 7.66
CA PHE A 705 -3.71 19.09 8.88
C PHE A 705 -4.49 20.13 9.72
N SER A 706 -5.76 19.83 10.03
CA SER A 706 -6.70 20.82 10.57
C SER A 706 -6.17 21.47 11.86
N ALA A 707 -6.46 22.75 12.09
CA ALA A 707 -5.90 23.49 13.23
C ALA A 707 -6.21 22.88 14.62
N SER A 708 -7.24 22.03 14.72
CA SER A 708 -7.51 21.20 15.90
C SER A 708 -6.38 20.23 16.24
N ILE A 709 -5.63 19.74 15.25
CA ILE A 709 -4.48 18.84 15.45
C ILE A 709 -3.46 19.51 16.38
N LEU A 710 -3.14 20.79 16.16
CA LEU A 710 -2.22 21.55 17.02
C LEU A 710 -2.80 21.90 18.40
N ALA A 711 -4.12 21.83 18.59
CA ALA A 711 -4.79 22.04 19.88
C ALA A 711 -4.92 20.73 20.68
N ASP A 712 -5.19 19.60 20.02
CA ASP A 712 -5.27 18.27 20.63
C ASP A 712 -3.90 17.83 21.18
N VAL A 713 -2.83 18.04 20.38
CA VAL A 713 -1.42 17.74 20.71
C VAL A 713 -1.00 18.28 22.08
N VAL A 714 -1.48 19.48 22.42
CA VAL A 714 -1.16 20.16 23.68
C VAL A 714 -1.74 19.44 24.91
N THR A 715 -2.77 18.61 24.76
CA THR A 715 -3.47 18.04 25.92
C THR A 715 -2.83 16.79 26.55
N ILE A 716 -1.88 16.15 25.87
CA ILE A 716 -1.32 14.84 26.26
C ILE A 716 0.18 14.97 26.54
N PRO A 717 0.67 14.72 27.77
CA PRO A 717 2.10 14.74 28.10
C PRO A 717 2.94 13.72 27.32
N PRO A 718 4.24 13.99 27.10
CA PRO A 718 5.14 13.07 26.38
C PRO A 718 5.46 11.82 27.20
N VAL A 719 5.70 10.68 26.54
CA VAL A 719 6.06 9.42 27.20
C VAL A 719 7.48 9.48 27.78
N LEU A 720 7.61 9.23 29.08
CA LEU A 720 8.86 9.27 29.82
C LEU A 720 9.42 7.87 30.13
N ALA A 721 10.71 7.79 30.44
CA ALA A 721 11.35 6.62 31.04
C ALA A 721 11.36 6.67 32.59
N ALA A 722 11.13 7.86 33.17
CA ALA A 722 10.94 8.06 34.60
C ALA A 722 9.77 7.22 35.18
N GLN A 723 9.97 6.63 36.36
CA GLN A 723 8.89 5.95 37.07
C GLN A 723 7.86 6.93 37.65
N ALA A 724 8.29 8.14 38.01
CA ALA A 724 7.41 9.23 38.39
C ALA A 724 7.97 10.58 37.89
N ALA A 725 7.08 11.46 37.45
CA ALA A 725 7.41 12.79 36.97
C ALA A 725 6.31 13.81 37.32
N TYR A 726 6.73 15.05 37.52
CA TYR A 726 5.84 16.15 37.86
C TYR A 726 6.35 17.44 37.22
N LEU A 727 5.45 18.25 36.65
CA LEU A 727 5.78 19.52 36.00
C LEU A 727 4.73 20.57 36.38
N ILE A 728 5.17 21.76 36.79
CA ILE A 728 4.31 22.92 37.08
C ILE A 728 4.75 24.16 36.30
N ASP A 729 3.81 25.09 36.11
CA ASP A 729 4.17 26.49 35.91
C ASP A 729 4.65 27.06 37.26
N GLY A 730 5.92 27.48 37.29
CA GLY A 730 6.63 27.84 38.52
C GLY A 730 6.07 29.09 39.24
N LYS A 731 5.28 29.91 38.55
CA LYS A 731 4.71 31.16 39.10
C LYS A 731 3.32 30.98 39.68
N THR A 732 2.54 30.08 39.09
CA THR A 732 1.16 29.81 39.50
C THR A 732 1.02 28.57 40.38
N GLY A 733 1.95 27.61 40.28
CA GLY A 733 1.80 26.29 40.88
C GLY A 733 0.81 25.39 40.11
N ASN A 734 0.33 25.81 38.93
CA ASN A 734 -0.56 24.99 38.11
C ASN A 734 0.15 23.72 37.64
N VAL A 735 -0.45 22.57 37.90
CA VAL A 735 0.07 21.25 37.51
C VAL A 735 -0.18 21.02 36.03
N LEU A 736 0.89 20.71 35.29
CA LEU A 736 0.91 20.50 33.85
C LEU A 736 1.09 19.01 33.52
N VAL A 737 1.98 18.33 34.25
CA VAL A 737 2.20 16.88 34.15
C VAL A 737 2.22 16.27 35.54
N ASN A 738 1.58 15.11 35.68
CA ASN A 738 1.53 14.29 36.89
C ASN A 738 1.52 12.81 36.50
N GLU A 739 2.70 12.25 36.19
CA GLU A 739 2.86 10.80 36.03
C GLU A 739 3.34 10.22 37.36
N ASN A 740 2.48 9.45 38.05
CA ASN A 740 2.75 8.87 39.37
C ASN A 740 3.27 9.87 40.42
N GLY A 741 2.86 11.15 40.36
CA GLY A 741 3.52 12.23 41.09
C GLY A 741 3.60 12.08 42.60
N GLN A 742 2.69 11.32 43.21
CA GLN A 742 2.64 11.00 44.64
C GLN A 742 3.39 9.71 45.04
N GLN A 743 3.97 8.97 44.08
CA GLN A 743 4.70 7.74 44.36
C GLN A 743 6.02 8.03 45.09
N GLU A 744 6.20 7.43 46.27
CA GLU A 744 7.42 7.50 47.06
C GLU A 744 8.55 6.71 46.38
N LEU A 745 9.63 7.40 46.02
CA LEU A 745 10.82 6.84 45.38
C LEU A 745 12.12 7.35 46.05
N PRO A 746 13.23 6.60 46.01
CA PRO A 746 14.51 7.07 46.54
C PRO A 746 15.00 8.30 45.76
N MET A 747 15.34 9.37 46.46
CA MET A 747 15.54 10.69 45.84
C MET A 747 17.01 11.05 45.52
N ALA A 748 17.95 10.28 46.07
CA ALA A 748 19.40 10.55 46.01
C ALA A 748 19.75 12.01 46.39
N SER A 749 20.83 12.56 45.84
CA SER A 749 21.31 13.92 46.14
C SER A 749 20.39 15.08 45.75
N THR A 750 19.16 14.83 45.27
CA THR A 750 18.12 15.88 45.22
C THR A 750 17.68 16.31 46.62
N SER A 751 17.91 15.47 47.65
CA SER A 751 17.71 15.83 49.06
C SER A 751 18.51 17.05 49.50
N LYS A 752 19.63 17.36 48.82
CA LYS A 752 20.46 18.53 49.09
C LYS A 752 19.73 19.87 48.90
N ILE A 753 18.57 19.90 48.21
CA ILE A 753 17.69 21.08 48.16
C ILE A 753 17.18 21.42 49.58
N MET A 754 16.77 20.41 50.36
CA MET A 754 16.39 20.61 51.77
C MET A 754 17.59 20.99 52.63
N THR A 755 18.75 20.34 52.43
CA THR A 755 20.00 20.67 53.15
C THR A 755 20.40 22.13 52.95
N ALA A 756 20.34 22.63 51.71
CA ALA A 756 20.55 24.03 51.40
C ALA A 756 19.52 24.94 52.07
N LEU A 757 18.22 24.59 52.03
CA LEU A 757 17.15 25.39 52.63
C LEU A 757 17.22 25.47 54.16
N VAL A 758 17.58 24.37 54.83
CA VAL A 758 17.82 24.36 56.29
C VAL A 758 19.04 25.20 56.62
N ALA A 759 20.16 25.08 55.89
CA ALA A 759 21.32 25.92 56.10
C ALA A 759 21.02 27.43 55.91
N LEU A 760 20.34 27.78 54.81
CA LEU A 760 19.91 29.14 54.47
C LEU A 760 18.96 29.79 55.50
N GLN A 761 18.27 29.00 56.33
CA GLN A 761 17.37 29.50 57.39
C GLN A 761 17.99 29.48 58.80
N ASN A 762 19.10 28.77 59.04
CA ASN A 762 19.63 28.54 60.39
C ASN A 762 21.11 28.94 60.58
N ALA A 763 21.87 29.24 59.52
CA ALA A 763 23.26 29.71 59.60
C ALA A 763 23.44 31.14 59.05
N ASN A 764 24.52 31.80 59.48
CA ASN A 764 24.99 33.04 58.85
C ASN A 764 25.83 32.68 57.62
N LEU A 765 25.56 33.30 56.47
CA LEU A 765 26.29 33.05 55.21
C LEU A 765 27.78 33.35 55.29
N ASP A 766 28.17 34.32 56.12
CA ASP A 766 29.56 34.73 56.34
C ASP A 766 30.20 34.02 57.56
N GLN A 767 29.52 33.01 58.13
CA GLN A 767 30.09 32.11 59.13
C GLN A 767 31.21 31.27 58.49
N VAL A 768 32.40 31.32 59.08
CA VAL A 768 33.50 30.43 58.72
C VAL A 768 33.28 29.07 59.40
N VAL A 769 33.40 28.00 58.61
CA VAL A 769 33.27 26.60 59.02
C VAL A 769 34.59 25.90 58.73
N THR A 770 35.19 25.29 59.75
CA THR A 770 36.37 24.44 59.59
C THR A 770 35.93 23.01 59.27
N ILE A 771 36.39 22.48 58.14
CA ILE A 771 36.06 21.14 57.65
C ILE A 771 36.62 20.08 58.61
N GLN A 772 35.74 19.21 59.09
CA GLN A 772 36.09 18.09 59.98
C GLN A 772 36.42 16.82 59.17
N GLN A 773 37.08 15.85 59.80
CA GLN A 773 37.52 14.62 59.13
C GLN A 773 36.35 13.69 58.77
N ASP A 774 35.27 13.69 59.55
CA ASP A 774 34.04 12.92 59.31
C ASP A 774 33.33 13.30 57.99
N ALA A 775 33.33 14.58 57.62
CA ALA A 775 32.85 15.03 56.31
C ALA A 775 33.63 14.40 55.15
N VAL A 776 34.95 14.29 55.29
CA VAL A 776 35.84 13.63 54.30
C VAL A 776 35.69 12.11 54.35
N ASP A 777 35.48 11.55 55.53
CA ASP A 777 35.28 10.11 55.74
C ASP A 777 33.94 9.62 55.21
N GLU A 778 32.85 10.41 55.22
CA GLU A 778 31.56 9.99 54.66
C GLU A 778 31.66 9.79 53.14
N VAL A 779 32.35 10.67 52.41
CA VAL A 779 32.67 10.47 50.98
C VAL A 779 33.46 9.18 50.78
N ASN A 780 34.57 9.02 51.51
CA ASN A 780 35.49 7.89 51.33
C ASN A 780 34.87 6.53 51.69
N ASN A 781 34.05 6.48 52.74
CA ASN A 781 33.44 5.24 53.23
C ASN A 781 32.21 4.81 52.43
N ASN A 782 31.52 5.73 51.74
CA ASN A 782 30.28 5.44 51.02
C ASN A 782 30.38 5.58 49.48
N GLN A 783 31.56 5.95 48.94
CA GLN A 783 31.77 6.28 47.52
C GLN A 783 30.88 7.44 47.05
N GLY A 784 30.83 8.49 47.87
CA GLY A 784 29.98 9.65 47.66
C GLY A 784 30.41 10.59 46.53
N SER A 785 29.51 11.49 46.15
CA SER A 785 29.84 12.69 45.37
C SER A 785 30.59 13.68 46.27
N SER A 786 31.58 14.40 45.75
CA SER A 786 32.51 15.17 46.59
C SER A 786 32.84 16.53 45.98
N ALA A 787 32.85 17.55 46.84
CA ALA A 787 33.43 18.85 46.57
C ALA A 787 34.96 18.88 46.80
N GLN A 788 35.58 17.73 47.05
CA GLN A 788 37.00 17.51 47.33
C GLN A 788 37.51 18.27 48.55
N LEU A 789 36.65 18.45 49.56
CA LEU A 789 36.98 19.23 50.76
C LEU A 789 38.13 18.60 51.57
N VAL A 790 39.06 19.43 52.04
CA VAL A 790 40.22 19.01 52.83
C VAL A 790 39.97 19.28 54.30
N ALA A 791 40.12 18.27 55.16
CA ALA A 791 39.96 18.43 56.60
C ALA A 791 40.98 19.44 57.17
N GLY A 792 40.50 20.37 58.00
CA GLY A 792 41.25 21.50 58.53
C GLY A 792 41.13 22.80 57.72
N ASP A 793 40.65 22.75 56.47
CA ASP A 793 40.33 23.97 55.71
C ASP A 793 39.18 24.74 56.36
N SER A 794 39.13 26.05 56.12
CA SER A 794 38.12 26.95 56.66
C SER A 794 37.46 27.74 55.53
N LEU A 795 36.18 27.43 55.26
CA LEU A 795 35.37 27.99 54.18
C LEU A 795 34.17 28.75 54.75
N THR A 796 33.55 29.67 53.99
CA THR A 796 32.30 30.29 54.45
C THR A 796 31.10 29.35 54.24
N MET A 797 30.03 29.53 55.00
CA MET A 797 28.75 28.85 54.76
C MET A 797 28.23 29.12 53.34
N ARG A 798 28.49 30.31 52.76
CA ARG A 798 28.21 30.60 51.35
C ARG A 798 28.99 29.69 50.41
N ASP A 799 30.30 29.51 50.62
CA ASP A 799 31.13 28.61 49.80
C ASP A 799 30.67 27.16 49.92
N LEU A 800 30.32 26.71 51.13
CA LEU A 800 29.78 25.37 51.36
C LEU A 800 28.46 25.13 50.62
N LEU A 801 27.60 26.15 50.45
CA LEU A 801 26.39 26.01 49.65
C LEU A 801 26.68 25.83 48.14
N TYR A 802 27.73 26.46 47.60
CA TYR A 802 28.21 26.16 46.24
C TYR A 802 28.79 24.75 46.15
N ALA A 803 29.59 24.32 47.14
CA ALA A 803 30.15 22.97 47.25
C ALA A 803 29.06 21.87 47.36
N LEU A 804 27.96 22.17 48.04
CA LEU A 804 26.81 21.28 48.18
C LEU A 804 26.06 21.11 46.85
N LEU A 805 25.79 22.21 46.14
CA LEU A 805 24.80 22.23 45.06
C LEU A 805 25.41 21.95 43.67
N LEU A 806 26.57 22.52 43.32
CA LEU A 806 27.16 22.35 41.98
C LEU A 806 27.74 20.93 41.75
N PRO A 807 28.78 20.50 42.49
CA PRO A 807 29.42 19.18 42.29
C PRO A 807 28.68 18.07 43.04
N SER A 808 27.58 18.40 43.74
CA SER A 808 26.80 17.48 44.58
C SER A 808 27.53 16.97 45.82
N GLY A 809 28.44 17.74 46.43
CA GLY A 809 29.31 17.28 47.52
C GLY A 809 28.58 16.76 48.76
N ASP A 810 28.81 15.50 49.11
CA ASP A 810 28.35 14.85 50.35
C ASP A 810 29.19 15.34 51.55
N ASP A 811 30.49 15.55 51.33
CA ASP A 811 31.41 16.23 52.25
C ASP A 811 30.88 17.62 52.67
N ALA A 812 30.42 18.41 51.71
CA ALA A 812 29.78 19.69 51.99
C ALA A 812 28.46 19.55 52.78
N ALA A 813 27.70 18.47 52.55
CA ALA A 813 26.44 18.21 53.27
C ALA A 813 26.67 17.90 54.75
N ILE A 814 27.71 17.11 55.07
CA ILE A 814 28.11 16.83 56.46
C ILE A 814 28.65 18.09 57.13
N ALA A 815 29.61 18.79 56.51
CA ALA A 815 30.20 20.01 57.08
C ALA A 815 29.15 21.12 57.36
N ILE A 816 28.11 21.23 56.52
CA ILE A 816 26.94 22.09 56.76
C ILE A 816 26.13 21.59 57.96
N ALA A 817 25.86 20.28 58.03
CA ALA A 817 25.05 19.70 59.09
C ALA A 817 25.67 19.89 60.49
N ASP A 818 26.99 19.74 60.61
CA ASP A 818 27.73 19.99 61.84
C ASP A 818 27.75 21.49 62.20
N ALA A 819 27.98 22.37 61.22
CA ALA A 819 27.99 23.81 61.43
C ALA A 819 26.63 24.41 61.81
N VAL A 820 25.52 23.76 61.44
CA VAL A 820 24.14 24.20 61.71
C VAL A 820 23.55 23.54 62.95
N ALA A 821 23.78 22.24 63.16
CA ALA A 821 23.07 21.44 64.18
C ALA A 821 23.99 20.63 65.11
N GLY A 822 25.32 20.70 64.93
CA GLY A 822 26.31 19.99 65.74
C GLY A 822 26.35 18.47 65.57
N SER A 823 25.59 17.91 64.62
CA SER A 823 25.72 16.54 64.09
C SER A 823 24.79 16.34 62.89
N PRO A 824 25.06 15.38 61.97
CA PRO A 824 24.14 15.01 60.91
C PRO A 824 22.79 14.51 61.45
N THR A 825 22.79 13.80 62.58
CA THR A 825 21.57 13.29 63.23
C THR A 825 20.62 14.42 63.66
N ASN A 826 21.15 15.49 64.28
CA ASN A 826 20.35 16.64 64.66
C ASN A 826 19.86 17.41 63.43
N PHE A 827 20.69 17.52 62.39
CA PHE A 827 20.32 18.19 61.15
C PHE A 827 19.19 17.46 60.41
N VAL A 828 19.23 16.13 60.36
CA VAL A 828 18.17 15.29 59.79
C VAL A 828 16.84 15.47 60.55
N ALA A 829 16.87 15.69 61.86
CA ALA A 829 15.67 16.06 62.61
C ALA A 829 15.09 17.41 62.15
N LEU A 830 15.94 18.41 61.88
CA LEU A 830 15.52 19.69 61.28
C LEU A 830 14.96 19.50 59.86
N MET A 831 15.60 18.70 59.00
CA MET A 831 15.11 18.42 57.64
C MET A 831 13.71 17.81 57.64
N ASN A 832 13.45 16.84 58.52
CA ASN A 832 12.12 16.24 58.66
C ASN A 832 11.09 17.20 59.31
N GLN A 833 11.51 18.03 60.27
CA GLN A 833 10.66 19.10 60.80
C GLN A 833 10.28 20.12 59.71
N TYR A 834 11.21 20.41 58.78
CA TYR A 834 10.96 21.28 57.63
C TYR A 834 10.04 20.61 56.60
N ALA A 835 10.22 19.32 56.30
CA ALA A 835 9.27 18.57 55.45
C ALA A 835 7.84 18.64 56.00
N GLN A 836 7.66 18.39 57.30
CA GLN A 836 6.36 18.52 57.98
C GLN A 836 5.80 19.95 57.94
N LYS A 837 6.64 20.97 58.20
CA LYS A 837 6.26 22.40 58.14
C LYS A 837 5.88 22.87 56.74
N LEU A 838 6.44 22.25 55.70
CA LEU A 838 6.16 22.54 54.29
C LEU A 838 5.10 21.58 53.68
N HIS A 839 4.45 20.75 54.51
CA HIS A 839 3.42 19.79 54.11
C HIS A 839 3.86 18.75 53.06
N LEU A 840 5.15 18.40 53.05
CA LEU A 840 5.71 17.34 52.21
C LEU A 840 5.41 15.97 52.84
N THR A 841 4.21 15.45 52.63
CA THR A 841 3.69 14.25 53.30
C THR A 841 4.31 12.94 52.81
N HIS A 842 5.00 12.96 51.66
CA HIS A 842 5.65 11.82 51.02
C HIS A 842 7.18 11.94 50.98
N THR A 843 7.76 12.86 51.76
CA THR A 843 9.21 13.09 51.83
C THR A 843 9.76 12.75 53.21
N HIS A 844 10.83 11.95 53.26
CA HIS A 844 11.53 11.59 54.50
C HIS A 844 13.04 11.56 54.32
N TYR A 845 13.75 12.08 55.32
CA TYR A 845 15.22 12.16 55.34
C TYR A 845 15.82 11.31 56.46
N ILE A 846 16.92 10.64 56.14
CA ILE A 846 17.80 9.92 57.08
C ILE A 846 19.24 10.47 57.08
N ASN A 847 19.61 11.29 56.07
CA ASN A 847 20.91 11.93 55.92
C ASN A 847 20.83 13.25 55.12
N PRO A 848 21.80 14.18 55.27
CA PRO A 848 21.80 15.46 54.53
C PRO A 848 22.29 15.33 53.07
N ASP A 849 23.00 14.26 52.74
CA ASP A 849 23.67 14.00 51.46
C ASP A 849 22.79 13.31 50.40
N GLY A 850 21.94 12.36 50.81
CA GLY A 850 21.11 11.54 49.92
C GLY A 850 21.69 10.16 49.58
N LEU A 851 22.70 9.68 50.28
CA LEU A 851 23.30 8.36 50.08
C LEU A 851 22.37 7.23 50.56
N THR A 852 22.55 6.02 50.02
CA THR A 852 21.88 4.81 50.54
C THR A 852 22.77 4.13 51.57
N TYR A 853 22.27 3.98 52.80
CA TYR A 853 22.95 3.26 53.87
C TYR A 853 22.50 1.80 53.99
N ARG A 854 23.39 0.95 54.49
CA ARG A 854 23.13 -0.46 54.81
C ARG A 854 22.97 -0.64 56.31
N ILE A 855 21.77 -1.01 56.76
CA ILE A 855 21.51 -1.34 58.16
C ILE A 855 21.95 -2.79 58.40
N VAL A 856 22.94 -2.96 59.28
CA VAL A 856 23.35 -4.27 59.83
C VAL A 856 22.73 -4.47 61.21
N PRO A 857 22.36 -5.72 61.63
CA PRO A 857 21.51 -5.95 62.80
C PRO A 857 22.03 -5.50 64.18
N ASN A 858 23.29 -5.06 64.31
CA ASN A 858 23.94 -4.73 65.58
C ASN A 858 24.27 -3.22 65.76
N GLY A 859 23.68 -2.33 64.95
CA GLY A 859 23.68 -0.89 65.24
C GLY A 859 24.98 -0.11 65.03
N GLN A 860 26.03 -0.71 64.45
CA GLN A 860 27.24 0.00 64.00
C GLN A 860 27.22 0.20 62.47
N ARG A 861 27.26 1.46 62.00
CA ARG A 861 27.52 1.79 60.58
C ARG A 861 28.98 1.43 60.24
N ILE A 862 29.26 0.49 59.34
CA ILE A 862 30.54 0.48 58.62
C ILE A 862 30.54 -0.21 57.25
N GLN A 863 31.26 0.43 56.32
CA GLN A 863 31.96 -0.08 55.12
C GLN A 863 31.20 -0.45 53.83
N PRO A 864 31.86 -0.33 52.66
CA PRO A 864 31.20 -0.17 51.37
C PRO A 864 31.11 -1.47 50.55
N VAL A 865 30.23 -1.45 49.56
CA VAL A 865 30.31 -2.35 48.40
C VAL A 865 31.25 -1.72 47.37
N GLN A 866 32.52 -2.12 47.36
CA GLN A 866 33.40 -1.84 46.23
C GLN A 866 33.03 -2.74 45.05
N GLY A 867 32.76 -2.11 43.90
CA GLY A 867 32.96 -2.73 42.60
C GLY A 867 31.87 -3.69 42.11
N SER A 868 31.61 -3.59 40.81
CA SER A 868 30.81 -4.54 40.05
C SER A 868 31.53 -5.89 39.89
N THR A 869 31.09 -6.92 40.60
CA THR A 869 31.03 -8.31 40.08
C THR A 869 29.98 -9.10 40.89
N GLY A 870 29.37 -10.10 40.27
CA GLY A 870 28.21 -10.78 40.85
C GLY A 870 28.58 -11.78 41.96
N ASP A 871 28.19 -11.51 43.20
CA ASP A 871 28.07 -12.53 44.24
C ASP A 871 26.72 -12.37 45.00
N GLN A 872 25.68 -12.99 44.47
CA GLN A 872 24.33 -13.03 45.05
C GLN A 872 24.25 -13.91 46.33
N ASN A 873 25.35 -14.55 46.76
CA ASN A 873 25.34 -15.64 47.74
C ASN A 873 25.88 -15.27 49.13
N ARG A 874 25.31 -14.24 49.76
CA ARG A 874 25.31 -14.14 51.24
C ARG A 874 23.92 -13.97 51.79
N GLN A 875 23.38 -15.04 52.37
CA GLN A 875 22.08 -15.08 53.02
C GLN A 875 22.10 -14.26 54.33
N GLY A 876 21.78 -12.97 54.20
CA GLY A 876 21.51 -12.07 55.31
C GLY A 876 20.71 -10.89 54.78
N SER A 877 19.54 -10.62 55.36
CA SER A 877 18.66 -9.56 54.86
C SER A 877 19.22 -8.18 55.23
N VAL A 878 20.01 -7.60 54.32
CA VAL A 878 20.53 -6.24 54.46
C VAL A 878 19.37 -5.28 54.18
N THR A 879 18.88 -4.62 55.23
CA THR A 879 17.88 -3.56 55.07
C THR A 879 18.59 -2.32 54.53
N LEU A 880 18.22 -1.88 53.34
CA LEU A 880 18.66 -0.60 52.78
C LEU A 880 17.81 0.52 53.39
N ALA A 881 18.44 1.66 53.64
CA ALA A 881 17.77 2.89 54.06
C ALA A 881 18.27 4.05 53.20
N TYR A 882 17.35 4.88 52.71
CA TYR A 882 17.62 5.99 51.79
C TYR A 882 16.65 7.14 52.06
N ASN A 883 17.01 8.36 51.65
CA ASN A 883 16.07 9.47 51.55
C ASN A 883 15.05 9.17 50.44
N TYR A 884 13.76 9.35 50.72
CA TYR A 884 12.69 9.18 49.73
C TYR A 884 11.80 10.42 49.62
N THR A 885 11.15 10.56 48.47
CA THR A 885 10.23 11.65 48.15
C THR A 885 9.19 11.19 47.15
N SER A 886 8.05 11.89 47.07
CA SER A 886 7.27 11.95 45.84
C SER A 886 7.81 13.02 44.89
N ALA A 887 7.48 12.92 43.60
CA ALA A 887 7.85 13.93 42.61
C ALA A 887 7.08 15.25 42.84
N SER A 888 5.82 15.19 43.29
CA SER A 888 5.03 16.37 43.65
C SER A 888 5.65 17.15 44.81
N ASP A 889 6.09 16.47 45.86
CA ASP A 889 6.63 17.11 47.05
C ASP A 889 7.99 17.77 46.74
N LEU A 890 8.82 17.10 45.92
CA LEU A 890 10.11 17.63 45.48
C LEU A 890 9.96 18.86 44.55
N VAL A 891 8.93 18.91 43.71
CA VAL A 891 8.59 20.13 42.94
C VAL A 891 8.19 21.29 43.87
N HIS A 892 7.30 21.07 44.84
CA HIS A 892 6.89 22.13 45.76
C HIS A 892 8.05 22.63 46.63
N LEU A 893 8.89 21.73 47.16
CA LEU A 893 10.13 22.08 47.85
C LEU A 893 11.04 22.97 46.99
N THR A 894 11.11 22.69 45.69
CA THR A 894 11.94 23.43 44.72
C THR A 894 11.35 24.79 44.37
N GLN A 895 10.03 24.89 44.20
CA GLN A 895 9.33 26.16 44.01
C GLN A 895 9.50 27.10 45.22
N ILE A 896 9.63 26.54 46.42
CA ILE A 896 9.98 27.28 47.65
C ILE A 896 11.48 27.63 47.66
N ALA A 897 12.36 26.72 47.23
CA ALA A 897 13.80 26.94 47.20
C ALA A 897 14.21 28.09 46.26
N LEU A 898 13.64 28.14 45.05
CA LEU A 898 13.93 29.16 44.04
C LEU A 898 13.47 30.57 44.42
N GLN A 899 12.58 30.72 45.41
CA GLN A 899 12.23 32.03 45.97
C GLN A 899 13.38 32.66 46.78
N ASN A 900 14.40 31.88 47.18
CA ASN A 900 15.62 32.43 47.78
C ASN A 900 16.60 32.85 46.68
N PRO A 901 16.95 34.15 46.53
CA PRO A 901 17.78 34.62 45.43
C PRO A 901 19.19 34.01 45.39
N LEU A 902 19.76 33.66 46.56
CA LEU A 902 21.07 33.03 46.63
C LEU A 902 20.99 31.54 46.23
N PHE A 903 19.93 30.83 46.61
CA PHE A 903 19.72 29.45 46.14
C PHE A 903 19.60 29.43 44.61
N ALA A 904 18.74 30.28 44.03
CA ALA A 904 18.57 30.41 42.59
C ALA A 904 19.89 30.76 41.87
N GLN A 905 20.65 31.73 42.38
CA GLN A 905 21.97 32.08 41.86
C GLN A 905 22.95 30.89 41.88
N ILE A 906 23.00 30.14 42.98
CA ILE A 906 23.92 29.01 43.11
C ILE A 906 23.55 27.92 42.09
N VAL A 907 22.29 27.49 42.02
CA VAL A 907 21.90 26.37 41.15
C VAL A 907 21.96 26.70 39.66
N GLN A 908 21.84 27.98 39.28
CA GLN A 908 22.05 28.46 37.92
C GLN A 908 23.53 28.61 37.55
N SER A 909 24.43 28.73 38.52
CA SER A 909 25.86 28.91 38.27
C SER A 909 26.48 27.63 37.68
N SER A 910 27.13 27.74 36.52
CA SER A 910 27.81 26.61 35.87
C SER A 910 29.15 26.24 36.54
N MET A 911 29.81 27.20 37.19
CA MET A 911 31.06 27.04 37.93
C MET A 911 31.15 28.04 39.08
N TYR A 912 31.83 27.67 40.18
CA TYR A 912 32.26 28.56 41.25
C TYR A 912 33.68 28.19 41.71
N SER A 913 34.49 29.18 42.10
CA SER A 913 35.89 28.98 42.49
C SER A 913 36.24 29.78 43.75
N VAL A 914 36.89 29.12 44.71
CA VAL A 914 37.40 29.74 45.95
C VAL A 914 38.91 29.91 45.82
N SER A 915 39.39 31.13 46.07
CA SER A 915 40.83 31.43 46.08
C SER A 915 41.52 30.81 47.30
N PRO A 916 42.79 30.38 47.19
CA PRO A 916 43.54 29.83 48.32
C PRO A 916 43.86 30.92 49.34
N THR A 917 43.92 30.56 50.62
CA THR A 917 44.34 31.46 51.71
C THR A 917 45.34 30.75 52.63
N LEU A 918 45.69 31.36 53.77
CA LEU A 918 46.46 30.68 54.82
C LEU A 918 45.67 29.59 55.56
N SER A 919 44.35 29.50 55.33
CA SER A 919 43.43 28.60 56.02
C SER A 919 42.54 27.78 55.08
N ASN A 920 42.73 27.84 53.76
CA ASN A 920 42.07 26.93 52.81
C ASN A 920 42.86 26.73 51.52
N HIS A 921 42.72 25.55 50.93
CA HIS A 921 43.17 25.18 49.60
C HIS A 921 42.33 25.90 48.51
N PRO A 922 42.82 25.96 47.25
CA PRO A 922 42.01 26.48 46.15
C PRO A 922 40.94 25.47 45.76
N TYR A 923 39.70 25.92 45.58
CA TYR A 923 38.59 25.07 45.12
C TYR A 923 38.04 25.55 43.79
N THR A 924 37.51 24.64 42.98
CA THR A 924 36.69 24.95 41.81
C THR A 924 35.68 23.83 41.62
N TRP A 925 34.41 24.20 41.59
CA TRP A 925 33.29 23.28 41.49
C TRP A 925 32.48 23.59 40.23
N VAL A 926 32.12 22.55 39.49
CA VAL A 926 31.36 22.62 38.25
C VAL A 926 29.97 22.04 38.48
N ASN A 927 28.95 22.63 37.87
CA ASN A 927 27.58 22.19 38.02
C ASN A 927 27.34 20.86 37.31
N SER A 928 26.78 19.90 38.05
CA SER A 928 26.46 18.55 37.56
C SER A 928 25.20 18.49 36.68
N ASN A 929 24.38 19.54 36.62
CA ASN A 929 23.27 19.62 35.67
C ASN A 929 23.76 20.10 34.29
N THR A 930 23.85 19.19 33.33
CA THR A 930 24.32 19.46 31.96
C THR A 930 23.36 20.36 31.15
N LEU A 931 22.07 20.41 31.50
CA LEU A 931 21.06 21.21 30.78
C LEU A 931 21.39 22.70 30.76
N LEU A 932 22.13 23.21 31.74
CA LEU A 932 22.63 24.60 31.76
C LEU A 932 23.49 24.96 30.53
N ASN A 933 24.04 23.96 29.83
CA ASN A 933 24.82 24.15 28.60
C ASN A 933 24.11 23.60 27.35
N SER A 934 23.10 22.73 27.48
CA SER A 934 22.46 22.02 26.36
C SER A 934 21.00 22.39 26.10
N TYR A 935 20.33 23.14 26.98
CA TYR A 935 18.94 23.56 26.80
C TYR A 935 18.76 25.07 27.05
N PRO A 936 18.32 25.86 26.05
CA PRO A 936 18.15 27.31 26.20
C PRO A 936 17.18 27.70 27.32
N GLY A 937 17.63 28.59 28.21
CA GLY A 937 16.79 29.16 29.28
C GLY A 937 16.72 28.35 30.58
N VAL A 938 17.41 27.21 30.70
CA VAL A 938 17.47 26.46 31.97
C VAL A 938 18.11 27.28 33.10
N THR A 939 17.48 27.23 34.28
CA THR A 939 17.91 27.89 35.52
C THR A 939 18.47 26.92 36.56
N GLY A 940 18.58 25.63 36.24
CA GLY A 940 19.43 24.65 36.93
C GLY A 940 18.70 23.69 37.87
N VAL A 941 18.67 24.02 39.16
CA VAL A 941 18.29 23.13 40.30
C VAL A 941 19.27 21.98 40.59
N LYS A 942 18.90 20.68 40.48
CA LYS A 942 19.71 19.61 41.13
C LYS A 942 19.54 18.20 40.57
N THR A 943 20.67 17.55 40.29
CA THR A 943 20.85 16.12 39.97
C THR A 943 20.85 15.22 41.23
N GLY A 944 20.50 13.94 41.09
CA GLY A 944 20.78 12.92 42.10
C GLY A 944 20.82 11.51 41.52
N SER A 945 21.75 10.66 41.97
CA SER A 945 21.80 9.25 41.54
C SER A 945 22.28 8.34 42.66
N THR A 946 21.66 7.16 42.79
CA THR A 946 22.19 5.99 43.50
C THR A 946 21.78 4.73 42.73
N GLN A 947 22.23 3.55 43.16
CA GLN A 947 21.78 2.28 42.56
C GLN A 947 20.26 2.06 42.74
N GLU A 948 19.69 2.57 43.82
CA GLU A 948 18.27 2.44 44.19
C GLU A 948 17.40 3.54 43.58
N ALA A 949 17.90 4.79 43.57
CA ALA A 949 17.20 5.93 42.98
C ALA A 949 17.17 5.91 41.46
N GLY A 950 18.13 5.22 40.81
CA GLY A 950 18.36 5.37 39.39
C GLY A 950 18.84 6.78 39.06
N ALA A 951 18.44 7.30 37.90
CA ALA A 951 18.73 8.67 37.49
C ALA A 951 17.59 9.64 37.88
N CYS A 952 17.81 10.53 38.85
CA CYS A 952 16.86 11.56 39.26
C CYS A 952 17.35 12.97 38.86
N LEU A 953 16.42 13.84 38.45
CA LEU A 953 16.69 15.25 38.17
C LEU A 953 15.54 16.13 38.65
N VAL A 954 15.90 17.20 39.33
CA VAL A 954 15.07 18.39 39.49
C VAL A 954 15.61 19.46 38.55
N PHE A 955 14.73 20.10 37.80
CA PHE A 955 15.08 21.12 36.82
C PHE A 955 14.13 22.32 36.89
N SER A 956 14.61 23.46 36.41
CA SER A 956 13.80 24.65 36.15
C SER A 956 14.30 25.34 34.90
N ALA A 957 13.40 26.01 34.17
CA ALA A 957 13.73 26.78 32.97
C ALA A 957 12.80 27.98 32.78
N VAL A 958 13.28 29.00 32.06
CA VAL A 958 12.55 30.25 31.78
C VAL A 958 12.60 30.56 30.28
N HIS A 959 11.43 30.72 29.66
CA HIS A 959 11.27 31.13 28.26
C HIS A 959 10.13 32.17 28.17
N ASP A 960 10.32 33.26 27.42
CA ASP A 960 9.34 34.35 27.22
C ASP A 960 8.54 34.79 28.47
N ARG A 961 9.25 34.89 29.61
CA ARG A 961 8.73 35.24 30.95
C ARG A 961 7.89 34.16 31.64
N GLN A 962 7.67 33.02 31.03
CA GLN A 962 7.21 31.81 31.73
C GLN A 962 8.35 31.15 32.49
N GLU A 963 8.01 30.41 33.54
CA GLU A 963 8.93 29.59 34.31
C GLU A 963 8.29 28.20 34.47
N LEU A 964 9.04 27.14 34.18
CA LEU A 964 8.63 25.76 34.38
C LEU A 964 9.55 25.12 35.41
N ILE A 965 8.97 24.42 36.38
CA ILE A 965 9.70 23.66 37.41
C ILE A 965 9.25 22.20 37.30
N GLY A 966 10.21 21.28 37.23
CA GLY A 966 9.92 19.87 37.05
C GLY A 966 10.85 18.91 37.79
N VAL A 967 10.36 17.70 37.98
CA VAL A 967 11.05 16.57 38.61
C VAL A 967 10.85 15.33 37.75
N VAL A 968 11.91 14.56 37.55
CA VAL A 968 11.87 13.17 37.10
C VAL A 968 12.60 12.28 38.11
N LEU A 969 11.96 11.19 38.54
CA LEU A 969 12.49 10.20 39.47
C LEU A 969 12.65 8.85 38.77
N HIS A 970 13.81 8.22 38.95
CA HIS A 970 14.17 6.93 38.35
C HIS A 970 14.01 6.91 36.81
N ALA A 971 14.54 7.93 36.12
CA ALA A 971 14.60 8.04 34.66
C ALA A 971 15.70 7.14 34.07
N GLY A 972 15.50 5.83 34.22
CA GLY A 972 16.47 4.80 33.87
C GLY A 972 17.52 4.52 34.97
N THR A 973 18.38 3.54 34.69
CA THR A 973 19.48 3.14 35.59
C THR A 973 20.67 4.10 35.47
N MET A 974 21.64 4.04 36.38
CA MET A 974 22.89 4.81 36.24
C MET A 974 23.73 4.47 35.00
N ALA A 975 23.45 3.36 34.30
CA ALA A 975 24.06 3.02 33.02
C ALA A 975 23.21 3.42 31.80
N GLN A 976 21.97 3.88 32.03
CA GLN A 976 20.97 4.25 31.04
C GLN A 976 20.32 5.57 31.47
N ASP A 977 21.14 6.59 31.67
CA ASP A 977 20.71 7.87 32.23
C ASP A 977 19.85 8.66 31.23
N GLN A 978 18.54 8.62 31.41
CA GLN A 978 17.56 9.27 30.54
C GLN A 978 16.97 10.54 31.17
N ARG A 979 17.43 10.94 32.37
CA ARG A 979 16.87 12.10 33.13
C ARG A 979 16.87 13.39 32.33
N PHE A 980 17.90 13.61 31.52
CA PHE A 980 18.07 14.80 30.72
C PHE A 980 17.19 14.77 29.46
N SER A 981 16.97 13.58 28.87
CA SER A 981 16.05 13.41 27.74
C SER A 981 14.60 13.62 28.19
N ASP A 982 14.18 13.02 29.31
CA ASP A 982 12.82 13.19 29.85
C ASP A 982 12.56 14.63 30.31
N ALA A 983 13.54 15.31 30.92
CA ALA A 983 13.42 16.72 31.25
C ALA A 983 13.31 17.62 30.01
N THR A 984 14.09 17.37 28.96
CA THR A 984 13.96 18.07 27.66
C THR A 984 12.55 17.90 27.09
N LYS A 985 12.03 16.67 26.98
CA LYS A 985 10.64 16.39 26.53
C LYS A 985 9.61 17.21 27.31
N LEU A 986 9.73 17.24 28.65
CA LEU A 986 8.82 17.96 29.53
C LEU A 986 8.88 19.48 29.36
N LEU A 987 10.07 20.04 29.12
CA LEU A 987 10.25 21.47 28.84
C LEU A 987 9.68 21.84 27.47
N ASP A 988 10.01 21.09 26.42
CA ASP A 988 9.54 21.34 25.05
C ASP A 988 8.00 21.28 24.97
N TRP A 989 7.40 20.27 25.60
CA TRP A 989 5.95 20.15 25.71
C TRP A 989 5.34 21.27 26.57
N GLY A 990 5.92 21.54 27.75
CA GLY A 990 5.38 22.53 28.69
C GLY A 990 5.38 23.96 28.15
N PHE A 991 6.45 24.39 27.46
CA PHE A 991 6.49 25.69 26.81
C PHE A 991 5.55 25.74 25.60
N THR A 992 5.40 24.65 24.84
CA THR A 992 4.42 24.56 23.74
C THR A 992 2.98 24.68 24.24
N TYR A 993 2.64 24.05 25.38
CA TYR A 993 1.29 24.07 25.97
C TYR A 993 0.81 25.50 26.24
N LEU A 994 1.64 26.26 26.93
CA LEU A 994 1.22 27.50 27.60
C LEU A 994 1.22 28.71 26.66
N LEU A 995 1.97 28.65 25.55
CA LEU A 995 1.89 29.61 24.45
C LEU A 995 0.51 29.63 23.76
N GLN A 996 -0.30 28.57 23.88
CA GLN A 996 -1.65 28.52 23.28
C GLN A 996 -2.76 29.00 24.21
N ALA A 997 -2.51 29.19 25.52
CA ALA A 997 -3.56 29.49 26.49
C ALA A 997 -4.20 30.88 26.24
N PRO A 998 -5.50 30.97 25.90
CA PRO A 998 -6.14 32.26 25.65
C PRO A 998 -6.14 33.13 26.91
N SER A 999 -5.86 34.42 26.73
CA SER A 999 -5.91 35.38 27.83
C SER A 999 -7.33 35.43 28.45
N SER A 1000 -7.40 35.34 29.77
CA SER A 1000 -8.62 35.32 30.62
C SER A 1000 -9.43 34.01 30.65
N VAL A 1001 -8.91 33.02 31.37
CA VAL A 1001 -9.78 32.17 32.21
C VAL A 1001 -10.28 33.03 33.38
N GLN A 1002 -11.60 33.23 33.49
CA GLN A 1002 -12.21 33.83 34.69
C GLN A 1002 -12.04 32.87 35.87
N PRO A 1003 -11.78 33.35 37.10
CA PRO A 1003 -11.77 32.49 38.28
C PRO A 1003 -13.16 31.87 38.49
N VAL A 1004 -13.20 30.54 38.60
CA VAL A 1004 -14.40 29.81 39.02
C VAL A 1004 -14.61 30.04 40.53
N PRO A 1005 -15.85 30.20 41.03
CA PRO A 1005 -16.12 30.60 42.43
C PRO A 1005 -15.68 29.61 43.51
#